data_AF-A0A817UX14-F1
#
_entry.id   AF-A0A817UX14-F1
#
_cell.length_a   1.000
_cell.length_b   1.000
_cell.length_c   1.000
_cell.angle_alpha   90.00
_cell.angle_beta   90.00
_cell.angle_gamma   90.00
#
_symmetry.space_group_name_H-M   'P 1'
#
loop_
_entity.id
_entity.type
_entity.pdbx_description
1 polymer ?
#
loop_
_entity_poly.entity_id
_entity_poly.type
_entity_poly.pdbx_seq_one_letter_code
_entity_poly.pdbx_strand_id
1 'polypeptide(L)'
;MKASEDALLCPITLELFCNPVVAQDGHTYERKAIEEWIRKNGRSPITDQQISLEHLIPNYAMKKMIDHFESSLDSKNFQYTLDVDVKKKKGRPLFQTFGKTIYSAEWLPSNDGHPEIILLKIDGARANKEASFYVNLSRHPHIVRTFGLVQEDDGDRNSIMLLQEYASEGSLYELLTERKKALDEKILIEIFCQVIDAMSYLSLNNVVHGDLACRNVLVFRFDEKNPRNIVVKVTDFGLSRYSKIYSQTTAVGKTTLNIIPKRYCAPEILSTNVTANDYTEKSDVYSMGILMWEAYSRGAIPWTNIEKDDDVVRRVRNGDILPKPANCSPQYWDIITKTWSKLPNQRPTFDQLKQLFQDQLYQTTTSAPRPTTPSFYKPDNPSSNNSTVASNDQTRSERSDYNRSTSVNSRNQPTTGININTDDVIGKTVQFGKDSYVIRGYITCGEHQLFALECEKSITGYSDLCPKCGKKHIALNKNRGFYASVNSVYNALGQQQLEKERLQGRKKIEQLRCIKENLPPLNQPVLGVNKGIEGDSNSCYMDATIFCMFAYCNVFDSLLHMRTDKEPIEKLQQLLRENIVHVLRSNIGFVERDALYNLRAQLSEATSDPSFKEMEKDPSEFLRALEELFHYAPLKTIPPDQSPNPNASNVTTNIMWEMFDANPQNLLSTNIASIFRNSLSEIPVKLATIPPFLILVAPRHTRSQRSYRYIIPDRQIILDNDIVQLVCVKCEKTNHGQDQPHDFYSCDACYWKESQSLSIATTDAKVLCYCGTCLTKLHKDLAHEITNHDTKKIDMNRHKLNLFAVLCIETSHYVAFVKFKQQNQRHEWMFFDSMSDRIHNEKNIPLVDRVPDFDRWIDDAEQDKYFFQDLDRIRSQARPSSQKFDENAMRQLRLFRDGAFFFYENSSVNYQ
;
A
#
# COMPACT_ATOMS: atom_id res chain seq x y z
N MET A 1 -7.39 38.70 14.92
CA MET A 1 -8.30 37.77 14.21
C MET A 1 -7.44 36.87 13.35
N LYS A 2 -7.81 35.60 13.15
CA LYS A 2 -7.07 34.72 12.24
C LYS A 2 -7.18 35.27 10.82
N ALA A 3 -6.05 35.38 10.13
CA ALA A 3 -5.99 35.48 8.68
C ALA A 3 -5.58 34.10 8.16
N SER A 4 -6.43 33.43 7.38
CA SER A 4 -5.99 32.30 6.55
C SER A 4 -5.19 32.82 5.34
N GLU A 5 -4.53 31.93 4.61
CA GLU A 5 -3.80 32.30 3.38
C GLU A 5 -4.73 33.01 2.38
N ASP A 6 -6.01 32.63 2.34
CA ASP A 6 -7.09 33.29 1.58
C ASP A 6 -7.17 34.81 1.79
N ALA A 7 -6.84 35.28 3.00
CA ALA A 7 -6.99 36.69 3.36
C ALA A 7 -5.90 37.58 2.75
N LEU A 8 -4.77 37.01 2.32
CA LEU A 8 -3.70 37.72 1.61
C LEU A 8 -3.84 37.64 0.08
N LEU A 9 -4.75 36.80 -0.41
CA LEU A 9 -4.99 36.56 -1.83
C LEU A 9 -6.18 37.36 -2.36
N CYS A 10 -6.07 37.84 -3.59
CA CYS A 10 -7.12 38.55 -4.29
C CYS A 10 -8.29 37.63 -4.67
N PRO A 11 -9.54 37.92 -4.28
CA PRO A 11 -10.69 37.10 -4.68
C PRO A 11 -11.06 37.15 -6.18
N ILE A 12 -10.31 37.88 -7.02
CA ILE A 12 -10.49 37.93 -8.48
C ILE A 12 -9.31 37.30 -9.23
N THR A 13 -8.06 37.63 -8.85
CA THR A 13 -6.86 37.08 -9.52
C THR A 13 -6.29 35.84 -8.82
N LEU A 14 -6.69 35.59 -7.58
CA LEU A 14 -6.19 34.53 -6.68
C LEU A 14 -4.67 34.61 -6.40
N GLU A 15 -4.05 35.75 -6.73
CA GLU A 15 -2.66 36.11 -6.44
C GLU A 15 -2.55 36.95 -5.15
N LEU A 16 -1.34 37.05 -4.57
CA LEU A 16 -1.04 38.02 -3.51
C LEU A 16 -1.31 39.45 -3.97
N PHE A 17 -1.93 40.28 -3.12
CA PHE A 17 -2.25 41.66 -3.51
C PHE A 17 -1.00 42.54 -3.73
N CYS A 18 -0.76 42.95 -4.97
CA CYS A 18 0.24 43.95 -5.32
C CYS A 18 -0.20 45.37 -4.90
N ASN A 19 -1.47 45.70 -5.10
CA ASN A 19 -2.11 46.99 -4.82
C ASN A 19 -3.53 46.75 -4.27
N PRO A 20 -3.67 46.28 -3.02
CA PRO A 20 -4.96 45.94 -2.43
C PRO A 20 -5.84 47.18 -2.21
N VAL A 21 -7.12 47.05 -2.53
CA VAL A 21 -8.17 48.05 -2.27
C VAL A 21 -9.38 47.42 -1.61
N VAL A 22 -9.99 48.11 -0.66
CA VAL A 22 -11.29 47.73 -0.08
C VAL A 22 -12.40 48.34 -0.93
N ALA A 23 -13.42 47.55 -1.27
CA ALA A 23 -14.64 48.03 -1.91
C ALA A 23 -15.76 48.30 -0.89
N GLN A 24 -16.89 48.85 -1.34
CA GLN A 24 -18.01 49.25 -0.48
C GLN A 24 -18.68 48.09 0.27
N ASP A 25 -18.49 46.84 -0.19
CA ASP A 25 -18.97 45.62 0.46
C ASP A 25 -17.99 45.06 1.50
N GLY A 26 -16.96 45.83 1.88
CA GLY A 26 -15.98 45.50 2.91
C GLY A 26 -14.88 44.52 2.48
N HIS A 27 -14.93 43.99 1.25
CA HIS A 27 -13.96 43.01 0.77
C HIS A 27 -12.75 43.68 0.12
N THR A 28 -11.58 43.04 0.21
CA THR A 28 -10.33 43.53 -0.39
C THR A 28 -10.06 42.83 -1.72
N TYR A 29 -9.65 43.60 -2.73
CA TYR A 29 -9.39 43.16 -4.10
C TYR A 29 -8.08 43.75 -4.63
N GLU A 30 -7.44 43.11 -5.62
CA GLU A 30 -6.36 43.74 -6.39
C GLU A 30 -6.95 44.86 -7.26
N ARG A 31 -6.40 46.07 -7.14
CA ARG A 31 -6.91 47.29 -7.78
C ARG A 31 -7.26 47.08 -9.25
N LYS A 32 -6.32 46.59 -10.07
CA LYS A 32 -6.56 46.46 -11.52
C LYS A 32 -7.75 45.55 -11.82
N ALA A 33 -7.80 44.41 -11.15
CA ALA A 33 -8.80 43.37 -11.38
C ALA A 33 -10.21 43.82 -10.96
N ILE A 34 -10.35 44.49 -9.81
CA ILE A 34 -11.67 45.01 -9.39
C ILE A 34 -12.10 46.20 -10.26
N GLU A 35 -11.18 47.07 -10.68
CA GLU A 35 -11.53 48.18 -11.56
C GLU A 35 -12.03 47.68 -12.94
N GLU A 36 -11.39 46.67 -13.52
CA GLU A 36 -11.86 46.01 -14.76
C GLU A 36 -13.17 45.24 -14.55
N TRP A 37 -13.32 44.54 -13.42
CA TRP A 37 -14.55 43.84 -13.08
C TRP A 37 -15.75 44.78 -12.91
N ILE A 38 -15.57 45.93 -12.26
CA ILE A 38 -16.62 46.94 -12.10
C ILE A 38 -16.99 47.54 -13.47
N ARG A 39 -16.01 47.85 -14.33
CA ARG A 39 -16.26 48.34 -15.70
C ARG A 39 -17.06 47.36 -16.56
N LYS A 40 -16.94 46.05 -16.31
CA LYS A 40 -17.65 44.98 -17.06
C LYS A 40 -19.01 44.59 -16.43
N ASN A 41 -19.15 44.60 -15.11
CA ASN A 41 -20.29 44.00 -14.40
C ASN A 41 -21.06 44.96 -13.46
N GLY A 42 -20.44 46.05 -12.99
CA GLY A 42 -21.05 47.01 -12.04
C GLY A 42 -21.39 46.48 -10.64
N ARG A 43 -20.95 45.26 -10.29
CA ARG A 43 -21.28 44.54 -9.06
C ARG A 43 -20.07 43.84 -8.45
N SER A 44 -20.13 43.54 -7.15
CA SER A 44 -19.10 42.80 -6.42
C SER A 44 -18.92 41.37 -6.98
N PRO A 45 -17.68 40.88 -7.14
CA PRO A 45 -17.41 39.48 -7.46
C PRO A 45 -17.91 38.49 -6.40
N ILE A 46 -18.00 38.91 -5.14
CA ILE A 46 -18.27 38.04 -3.98
C ILE A 46 -19.72 38.20 -3.49
N THR A 47 -20.19 39.44 -3.35
CA THR A 47 -21.47 39.75 -2.68
C THR A 47 -22.60 40.08 -3.66
N ASP A 48 -22.31 40.21 -4.96
CA ASP A 48 -23.20 40.71 -6.03
C ASP A 48 -23.83 42.10 -5.74
N GLN A 49 -23.37 42.80 -4.70
CA GLN A 49 -23.81 44.15 -4.38
C GLN A 49 -23.29 45.15 -5.43
N GLN A 50 -24.07 46.20 -5.71
CA GLN A 50 -23.65 47.26 -6.63
C GLN A 50 -22.52 48.10 -6.00
N ILE A 51 -21.43 48.29 -6.74
CA ILE A 51 -20.22 48.98 -6.25
C ILE A 51 -19.64 49.93 -7.31
N SER A 52 -19.05 51.06 -6.87
CA SER A 52 -18.48 52.10 -7.74
C SER A 52 -16.94 52.17 -7.66
N LEU A 53 -16.31 52.50 -8.79
CA LEU A 53 -14.87 52.78 -8.90
C LEU A 53 -14.42 53.90 -7.94
N GLU A 54 -15.28 54.88 -7.70
CA GLU A 54 -15.01 56.08 -6.88
C GLU A 54 -14.78 55.75 -5.40
N HIS A 55 -15.17 54.55 -4.96
CA HIS A 55 -15.18 54.13 -3.56
C HIS A 55 -14.16 53.01 -3.26
N LEU A 56 -13.14 52.81 -4.13
CA LEU A 56 -12.05 51.84 -3.95
C LEU A 56 -10.91 52.41 -3.10
N ILE A 57 -10.96 52.18 -1.79
CA ILE A 57 -10.02 52.72 -0.79
C ILE A 57 -8.76 51.85 -0.72
N PRO A 58 -7.53 52.38 -0.82
CA PRO A 58 -6.31 51.58 -0.69
C PRO A 58 -6.20 50.90 0.69
N ASN A 59 -6.02 49.57 0.71
CA ASN A 59 -5.87 48.81 1.95
C ASN A 59 -4.39 48.75 2.36
N TYR A 60 -3.89 49.86 2.92
CA TYR A 60 -2.51 49.96 3.39
C TYR A 60 -2.15 48.96 4.50
N ALA A 61 -3.13 48.46 5.26
CA ALA A 61 -2.91 47.40 6.24
C ALA A 61 -2.59 46.07 5.55
N MET A 62 -3.41 45.69 4.56
CA MET A 62 -3.15 44.51 3.73
C MET A 62 -1.82 44.60 2.99
N LYS A 63 -1.52 45.76 2.38
CA LYS A 63 -0.24 45.92 1.67
C LYS A 63 0.95 45.78 2.63
N LYS A 64 0.90 46.37 3.83
CA LYS A 64 1.95 46.18 4.85
C LYS A 64 2.11 44.73 5.33
N MET A 65 1.02 43.96 5.45
CA MET A 65 1.11 42.54 5.81
C MET A 65 1.80 41.74 4.70
N ILE A 66 1.53 42.06 3.44
CA ILE A 66 2.18 41.43 2.28
C ILE A 66 3.63 41.90 2.12
N ASP A 67 3.92 43.19 2.24
CA ASP A 67 5.29 43.72 2.21
C ASP A 67 6.16 43.06 3.30
N HIS A 68 5.59 42.86 4.49
CA HIS A 68 6.27 42.15 5.57
C HIS A 68 6.50 40.67 5.22
N PHE A 69 5.48 39.98 4.72
CA PHE A 69 5.57 38.58 4.29
C PHE A 69 6.59 38.39 3.17
N GLU A 70 6.53 39.17 2.09
CA GLU A 70 7.47 39.15 0.97
C GLU A 70 8.89 39.45 1.43
N SER A 71 9.10 40.47 2.28
CA SER A 71 10.43 40.75 2.86
C SER A 71 10.98 39.60 3.72
N SER A 72 10.11 38.83 4.39
CA SER A 72 10.50 37.65 5.17
C SER A 72 10.87 36.43 4.30
N LEU A 73 10.38 36.37 3.06
CA LEU A 73 10.73 35.34 2.08
C LEU A 73 12.04 35.70 1.36
N ASP A 74 12.16 36.93 0.85
CA ASP A 74 13.32 37.41 0.10
C ASP A 74 14.60 37.43 0.97
N SER A 75 14.48 37.79 2.26
CA SER A 75 15.61 37.79 3.20
C SER A 75 16.20 36.41 3.49
N LYS A 76 15.50 35.32 3.16
CA LYS A 76 15.95 33.93 3.39
C LYS A 76 16.48 33.23 2.15
N ASN A 77 16.52 33.88 0.97
CA ASN A 77 16.96 33.28 -0.30
C ASN A 77 16.30 31.91 -0.62
N PHE A 78 15.06 31.71 -0.16
CA PHE A 78 14.30 30.45 -0.29
C PHE A 78 14.96 29.22 0.35
N GLN A 79 15.79 29.42 1.38
CA GLN A 79 16.31 28.37 2.25
C GLN A 79 15.76 28.53 3.67
N TYR A 80 15.39 27.41 4.28
CA TYR A 80 14.90 27.30 5.65
C TYR A 80 15.64 26.15 6.33
N THR A 81 15.78 26.17 7.66
CA THR A 81 16.35 25.06 8.43
C THR A 81 15.29 24.37 9.27
N LEU A 82 15.28 23.03 9.26
CA LEU A 82 14.36 22.22 10.04
C LEU A 82 14.57 22.47 11.55
N ASP A 83 13.47 22.52 12.30
CA ASP A 83 13.41 22.82 13.74
C ASP A 83 13.98 24.19 14.16
N VAL A 84 14.34 25.05 13.19
CA VAL A 84 14.74 26.45 13.37
C VAL A 84 13.70 27.41 12.76
N ASP A 85 13.35 27.22 11.48
CA ASP A 85 12.39 28.05 10.73
C ASP A 85 11.03 27.38 10.57
N VAL A 86 11.03 26.06 10.42
CA VAL A 86 9.85 25.22 10.22
C VAL A 86 10.06 23.87 10.88
N LYS A 87 8.99 23.26 11.38
CA LYS A 87 9.05 22.03 12.16
C LYS A 87 7.98 21.03 11.73
N LYS A 88 8.32 19.75 11.73
CA LYS A 88 7.38 18.64 11.49
C LYS A 88 6.41 18.56 12.68
N LYS A 89 5.10 18.64 12.42
CA LYS A 89 4.07 18.37 13.44
C LYS A 89 4.16 16.89 13.84
N LYS A 90 3.96 16.59 15.13
CA LYS A 90 4.06 15.22 15.65
C LYS A 90 2.91 14.35 15.12
N GLY A 91 3.25 13.33 14.34
CA GLY A 91 2.31 12.37 13.77
C GLY A 91 2.97 11.52 12.68
N ARG A 92 2.18 10.64 12.05
CA ARG A 92 2.58 9.99 10.80
C ARG A 92 2.62 11.00 9.63
N PRO A 93 3.33 10.71 8.53
CA PRO A 93 3.18 11.46 7.28
C PRO A 93 1.70 11.60 6.86
N LEU A 94 1.36 12.71 6.22
CA LEU A 94 0.05 12.90 5.58
C LEU A 94 -0.10 11.98 4.37
N PHE A 95 1.00 11.75 3.65
CA PHE A 95 1.08 10.86 2.50
C PHE A 95 2.50 10.30 2.39
N GLN A 96 2.64 9.03 2.02
CA GLN A 96 3.95 8.42 1.76
C GLN A 96 3.84 7.37 0.64
N THR A 97 4.83 7.41 -0.25
CA THR A 97 5.10 6.40 -1.27
C THR A 97 6.62 6.27 -1.41
N PHE A 98 7.10 5.28 -2.18
CA PHE A 98 8.53 5.18 -2.46
C PHE A 98 9.02 6.52 -3.04
N GLY A 99 10.14 7.05 -2.53
CA GLY A 99 10.77 8.28 -3.03
C GLY A 99 10.02 9.60 -2.81
N LYS A 100 8.84 9.60 -2.17
CA LYS A 100 8.07 10.82 -1.85
C LYS A 100 7.30 10.67 -0.54
N THR A 101 7.58 11.56 0.42
CA THR A 101 6.92 11.61 1.73
C THR A 101 6.47 13.05 2.05
N ILE A 102 5.23 13.22 2.52
CA ILE A 102 4.65 14.51 2.90
C ILE A 102 4.38 14.53 4.41
N TYR A 103 4.97 15.47 5.14
CA TYR A 103 4.70 15.72 6.56
C TYR A 103 3.87 16.99 6.74
N SER A 104 2.96 17.02 7.72
CA SER A 104 2.34 18.28 8.16
C SER A 104 3.35 19.11 8.96
N ALA A 105 3.33 20.43 8.81
CA ALA A 105 4.34 21.30 9.42
C ALA A 105 3.76 22.55 10.10
N GLU A 106 4.61 23.23 10.87
CA GLU A 106 4.35 24.50 11.55
C GLU A 106 5.57 25.44 11.44
N TRP A 107 5.31 26.75 11.37
CA TRP A 107 6.36 27.78 11.31
C TRP A 107 6.95 28.06 12.69
N LEU A 108 8.23 28.41 12.72
CA LEU A 108 8.97 28.79 13.92
C LEU A 108 9.59 30.21 13.77
N PRO A 109 9.43 31.11 14.76
CA PRO A 109 8.44 31.04 15.82
C PRO A 109 7.00 31.08 15.24
N SER A 110 6.06 30.44 15.92
CA SER A 110 4.68 30.30 15.42
C SER A 110 3.90 31.62 15.57
N ASN A 111 3.87 32.42 14.50
CA ASN A 111 3.18 33.72 14.44
C ASN A 111 1.81 33.60 13.73
N ASP A 112 0.81 34.36 14.20
CA ASP A 112 -0.61 34.36 13.75
C ASP A 112 -0.88 34.87 12.31
N GLY A 113 0.11 34.84 11.41
CA GLY A 113 0.01 35.37 10.04
C GLY A 113 0.74 34.59 8.95
N HIS A 114 1.27 33.39 9.24
CA HIS A 114 1.86 32.52 8.23
C HIS A 114 0.86 31.48 7.72
N PRO A 115 0.95 31.04 6.44
CA PRO A 115 0.06 30.04 5.86
C PRO A 115 0.26 28.65 6.46
N GLU A 116 -0.74 27.76 6.30
CA GLU A 116 -0.58 26.35 6.66
C GLU A 116 0.34 25.65 5.66
N ILE A 117 1.24 24.80 6.17
CA ILE A 117 2.37 24.26 5.41
C ILE A 117 2.53 22.75 5.55
N ILE A 118 3.11 22.17 4.50
CA ILE A 118 3.61 20.80 4.46
C ILE A 118 5.09 20.77 4.07
N LEU A 119 5.76 19.69 4.44
CA LEU A 119 7.13 19.37 4.07
C LEU A 119 7.12 18.16 3.13
N LEU A 120 7.42 18.39 1.86
CA LEU A 120 7.51 17.37 0.81
C LEU A 120 8.98 16.91 0.71
N LYS A 121 9.31 15.77 1.32
CA LYS A 121 10.60 15.09 1.13
C LYS A 121 10.55 14.22 -0.14
N ILE A 122 11.56 14.35 -0.99
CA ILE A 122 11.74 13.59 -2.24
C ILE A 122 13.13 12.95 -2.22
N ASP A 123 13.18 11.63 -2.29
CA ASP A 123 14.42 10.87 -2.13
C ASP A 123 15.08 10.55 -3.48
N GLY A 124 16.41 10.49 -3.49
CA GLY A 124 17.26 10.31 -4.67
C GLY A 124 17.50 11.57 -5.52
N ALA A 125 17.03 12.74 -5.09
CA ALA A 125 17.26 14.02 -5.73
C ALA A 125 18.49 14.76 -5.15
N ARG A 126 19.18 15.56 -5.97
CA ARG A 126 20.34 16.39 -5.56
C ARG A 126 20.23 17.80 -6.13
N ALA A 127 19.64 18.73 -5.38
CA ALA A 127 19.32 20.03 -5.96
C ALA A 127 19.41 21.24 -5.03
N ASN A 128 20.58 21.88 -4.99
CA ASN A 128 20.69 23.30 -4.61
C ASN A 128 20.39 24.27 -5.79
N LYS A 129 19.99 23.75 -6.96
CA LYS A 129 19.67 24.54 -8.17
C LYS A 129 18.19 24.53 -8.59
N GLU A 130 17.37 23.62 -8.06
CA GLU A 130 15.95 23.48 -8.46
C GLU A 130 14.98 24.28 -7.57
N ALA A 131 15.40 24.66 -6.36
CA ALA A 131 14.57 25.39 -5.40
C ALA A 131 13.91 26.64 -6.01
N SER A 132 14.73 27.47 -6.65
CA SER A 132 14.30 28.71 -7.28
C SER A 132 13.41 28.48 -8.51
N PHE A 133 13.52 27.33 -9.18
CA PHE A 133 12.62 26.95 -10.27
C PHE A 133 11.21 26.70 -9.74
N TYR A 134 11.06 25.88 -8.70
CA TYR A 134 9.76 25.60 -8.08
C TYR A 134 9.12 26.87 -7.49
N VAL A 135 9.88 27.66 -6.73
CA VAL A 135 9.43 28.94 -6.16
C VAL A 135 8.94 29.93 -7.23
N ASN A 136 9.66 30.04 -8.35
CA ASN A 136 9.31 31.02 -9.39
C ASN A 136 8.04 30.65 -10.17
N LEU A 137 7.85 29.37 -10.48
CA LEU A 137 6.64 28.90 -11.19
C LEU A 137 5.41 28.88 -10.29
N SER A 138 5.59 28.58 -9.00
CA SER A 138 4.50 28.54 -8.02
C SER A 138 3.98 29.92 -7.58
N ARG A 139 4.17 30.93 -8.44
CA ARG A 139 3.56 32.26 -8.36
C ARG A 139 2.21 32.31 -9.09
N HIS A 140 1.93 31.35 -9.97
CA HIS A 140 0.64 31.23 -10.65
C HIS A 140 -0.45 30.79 -9.67
N PRO A 141 -1.66 31.39 -9.68
CA PRO A 141 -2.71 31.12 -8.69
C PRO A 141 -3.17 29.66 -8.64
N HIS A 142 -3.12 28.96 -9.77
CA HIS A 142 -3.54 27.56 -9.92
C HIS A 142 -2.37 26.54 -9.91
N ILE A 143 -1.23 26.89 -9.32
CA ILE A 143 -0.08 26.00 -9.10
C ILE A 143 0.30 26.02 -7.62
N VAL A 144 0.61 24.86 -7.03
CA VAL A 144 0.90 24.74 -5.59
C VAL A 144 2.16 25.52 -5.21
N ARG A 145 1.97 26.51 -4.34
CA ARG A 145 2.98 27.42 -3.80
C ARG A 145 4.08 26.65 -3.07
N THR A 146 5.30 26.80 -3.58
CA THR A 146 6.53 26.33 -2.94
C THR A 146 7.26 27.54 -2.37
N PHE A 147 7.49 27.56 -1.06
CA PHE A 147 8.15 28.66 -0.35
C PHE A 147 9.69 28.55 -0.40
N GLY A 148 10.23 27.34 -0.60
CA GLY A 148 11.67 27.08 -0.79
C GLY A 148 12.09 25.67 -0.35
N LEU A 149 13.40 25.48 -0.15
CA LEU A 149 14.00 24.26 0.39
C LEU A 149 14.16 24.31 1.91
N VAL A 150 14.03 23.15 2.55
CA VAL A 150 14.37 22.94 3.96
C VAL A 150 15.62 22.09 4.07
N GLN A 151 16.60 22.58 4.84
CA GLN A 151 17.81 21.85 5.19
C GLN A 151 17.57 21.01 6.45
N GLU A 152 18.07 19.78 6.42
CA GLU A 152 17.99 18.78 7.48
C GLU A 152 19.44 18.50 7.92
N ASP A 153 19.80 18.81 9.18
CA ASP A 153 21.20 18.87 9.66
C ASP A 153 21.95 17.52 9.62
N ASP A 154 21.22 16.40 9.42
CA ASP A 154 21.69 15.02 9.48
C ASP A 154 22.55 14.57 8.27
N GLY A 155 22.90 15.51 7.37
CA GLY A 155 23.94 15.31 6.36
C GLY A 155 23.56 14.40 5.17
N ASP A 156 22.32 13.93 5.05
CA ASP A 156 21.83 13.19 3.89
C ASP A 156 21.87 14.07 2.61
N ARG A 157 22.85 13.79 1.74
CA ARG A 157 23.04 14.47 0.44
C ARG A 157 22.33 13.77 -0.73
N ASN A 158 21.29 12.99 -0.43
CA ASN A 158 20.57 12.17 -1.41
C ASN A 158 19.05 12.33 -1.30
N SER A 159 18.54 13.38 -0.66
CA SER A 159 17.14 13.79 -0.71
C SER A 159 17.01 15.31 -0.76
N ILE A 160 15.83 15.81 -1.15
CA ILE A 160 15.45 17.22 -1.03
C ILE A 160 14.17 17.34 -0.22
N MET A 161 14.00 18.43 0.52
CA MET A 161 12.77 18.73 1.25
C MET A 161 12.23 20.10 0.82
N LEU A 162 11.04 20.12 0.24
CA LEU A 162 10.36 21.33 -0.23
C LEU A 162 9.31 21.78 0.80
N LEU A 163 9.28 23.07 1.09
CA LEU A 163 8.26 23.71 1.91
C LEU A 163 7.13 24.22 1.01
N GLN A 164 5.90 23.74 1.20
CA GLN A 164 4.75 24.09 0.34
C GLN A 164 3.49 24.41 1.15
N GLU A 165 2.53 25.09 0.52
CA GLU A 165 1.20 25.37 1.09
C GLU A 165 0.38 24.07 1.30
N TYR A 166 -0.54 24.09 2.27
CA TYR A 166 -1.38 22.95 2.61
C TYR A 166 -2.79 23.03 1.98
N ALA A 167 -3.18 21.99 1.24
CA ALA A 167 -4.53 21.82 0.73
C ALA A 167 -5.43 21.10 1.75
N SER A 168 -6.37 21.80 2.38
CA SER A 168 -7.23 21.24 3.43
C SER A 168 -8.28 20.25 2.93
N GLU A 169 -8.76 20.42 1.69
CA GLU A 169 -9.82 19.59 1.08
C GLU A 169 -9.25 18.38 0.29
N GLY A 170 -7.94 18.11 0.40
CA GLY A 170 -7.28 16.97 -0.25
C GLY A 170 -7.12 17.12 -1.76
N SER A 171 -7.09 15.98 -2.47
CA SER A 171 -7.05 15.94 -3.93
C SER A 171 -8.46 15.95 -4.55
N LEU A 172 -8.54 16.38 -5.82
CA LEU A 172 -9.77 16.32 -6.61
C LEU A 172 -10.28 14.87 -6.74
N TYR A 173 -9.39 13.87 -6.77
CA TYR A 173 -9.76 12.45 -6.76
C TYR A 173 -10.52 12.04 -5.49
N GLU A 174 -10.03 12.44 -4.31
CA GLU A 174 -10.69 12.17 -3.02
C GLU A 174 -12.05 12.89 -2.95
N LEU A 175 -12.08 14.18 -3.28
CA LEU A 175 -13.30 14.97 -3.35
C LEU A 175 -14.37 14.35 -4.30
N LEU A 176 -13.97 13.77 -5.42
CA LEU A 176 -14.88 13.13 -6.37
C LEU A 176 -15.43 11.77 -5.89
N THR A 177 -14.61 11.00 -5.17
CA THR A 177 -14.92 9.62 -4.78
C THR A 177 -15.70 9.54 -3.47
N GLU A 178 -15.41 10.41 -2.48
CA GLU A 178 -16.15 10.46 -1.22
C GLU A 178 -17.59 11.02 -1.37
N ARG A 179 -17.83 11.84 -2.40
CA ARG A 179 -19.11 12.50 -2.60
C ARG A 179 -20.18 11.54 -3.14
N LYS A 180 -21.27 11.40 -2.38
CA LYS A 180 -22.44 10.56 -2.73
C LYS A 180 -23.16 10.97 -4.01
N LYS A 181 -23.05 12.24 -4.42
CA LYS A 181 -23.60 12.79 -5.67
C LYS A 181 -22.44 13.18 -6.61
N ALA A 182 -22.68 13.09 -7.92
CA ALA A 182 -21.81 13.76 -8.89
C ALA A 182 -21.86 15.28 -8.70
N LEU A 183 -20.77 15.96 -9.10
CA LEU A 183 -20.73 17.42 -9.17
C LEU A 183 -21.59 17.93 -10.33
N ASP A 184 -22.08 19.17 -10.22
CA ASP A 184 -22.70 19.89 -11.34
C ASP A 184 -21.64 20.09 -12.45
N GLU A 185 -22.03 19.98 -13.72
CA GLU A 185 -21.14 20.22 -14.84
C GLU A 185 -20.49 21.62 -14.77
N LYS A 186 -21.19 22.63 -14.23
CA LYS A 186 -20.64 23.98 -13.99
C LYS A 186 -19.47 23.99 -13.02
N ILE A 187 -19.50 23.15 -12.00
CA ILE A 187 -18.39 22.99 -11.03
C ILE A 187 -17.21 22.33 -11.73
N LEU A 188 -17.46 21.30 -12.54
CA LEU A 188 -16.42 20.62 -13.32
C LEU A 188 -15.77 21.57 -14.34
N ILE A 189 -16.55 22.37 -15.07
CA ILE A 189 -16.04 23.37 -16.02
C ILE A 189 -15.14 24.40 -15.34
N GLU A 190 -15.53 24.93 -14.18
CA GLU A 190 -14.72 25.88 -13.41
C GLU A 190 -13.36 25.27 -13.02
N ILE A 191 -13.39 24.06 -12.43
CA ILE A 191 -12.19 23.28 -12.10
C ILE A 191 -11.31 23.03 -13.35
N PHE A 192 -11.90 22.68 -14.49
CA PHE A 192 -11.15 22.48 -15.74
C PHE A 192 -10.52 23.78 -16.25
N CYS A 193 -11.23 24.91 -16.20
CA CYS A 193 -10.68 26.21 -16.60
C CYS A 193 -9.44 26.58 -15.78
N GLN A 194 -9.48 26.37 -14.46
CA GLN A 194 -8.36 26.63 -13.54
C GLN A 194 -7.14 25.72 -13.83
N VAL A 195 -7.36 24.43 -14.09
CA VAL A 195 -6.28 23.49 -14.46
C VAL A 195 -5.72 23.77 -15.87
N ILE A 196 -6.56 24.13 -16.85
CA ILE A 196 -6.11 24.54 -18.19
C ILE A 196 -5.22 25.78 -18.10
N ASP A 197 -5.55 26.74 -17.23
CA ASP A 197 -4.78 27.96 -17.02
C ASP A 197 -3.39 27.67 -16.46
N ALA A 198 -3.31 26.85 -15.40
CA ALA A 198 -2.04 26.35 -14.85
C ALA A 198 -1.19 25.61 -15.88
N MET A 199 -1.80 24.77 -16.71
CA MET A 199 -1.09 23.99 -17.73
C MET A 199 -0.66 24.84 -18.95
N SER A 200 -1.40 25.89 -19.30
CA SER A 200 -0.95 26.93 -20.24
C SER A 200 0.29 27.63 -19.69
N TYR A 201 0.27 28.08 -18.42
CA TYR A 201 1.42 28.71 -17.78
C TYR A 201 2.65 27.80 -17.73
N LEU A 202 2.49 26.51 -17.39
CA LEU A 202 3.59 25.53 -17.43
C LEU A 202 4.14 25.34 -18.87
N SER A 203 3.26 25.19 -19.86
CA SER A 203 3.61 25.08 -21.29
C SER A 203 4.44 26.28 -21.77
N LEU A 204 3.99 27.51 -21.45
CA LEU A 204 4.69 28.75 -21.78
C LEU A 204 6.09 28.84 -21.14
N ASN A 205 6.26 28.28 -19.94
CA ASN A 205 7.55 28.16 -19.26
C ASN A 205 8.38 26.93 -19.72
N ASN A 206 7.98 26.25 -20.79
CA ASN A 206 8.61 25.05 -21.35
C ASN A 206 8.64 23.84 -20.39
N VAL A 207 7.68 23.78 -19.45
CA VAL A 207 7.55 22.70 -18.47
C VAL A 207 6.47 21.72 -18.94
N VAL A 208 6.82 20.43 -18.95
CA VAL A 208 5.90 19.32 -19.17
C VAL A 208 5.68 18.64 -17.83
N HIS A 209 4.43 18.38 -17.46
CA HIS A 209 4.05 17.73 -16.22
C HIS A 209 4.31 16.22 -16.31
N GLY A 210 3.80 15.56 -17.35
CA GLY A 210 4.01 14.13 -17.60
C GLY A 210 3.18 13.17 -16.74
N ASP A 211 2.42 13.67 -15.76
CA ASP A 211 1.49 12.88 -14.93
C ASP A 211 0.25 13.70 -14.49
N LEU A 212 -0.43 14.35 -15.44
CA LEU A 212 -1.63 15.14 -15.15
C LEU A 212 -2.87 14.23 -14.97
N ALA A 213 -3.41 14.19 -13.75
CA ALA A 213 -4.58 13.40 -13.33
C ALA A 213 -5.27 14.02 -12.10
N CYS A 214 -6.50 13.60 -11.75
CA CYS A 214 -7.25 14.22 -10.64
C CYS A 214 -6.55 14.08 -9.27
N ARG A 215 -5.73 13.05 -9.07
CA ARG A 215 -4.90 12.90 -7.85
C ARG A 215 -3.79 13.96 -7.71
N ASN A 216 -3.35 14.57 -8.81
CA ASN A 216 -2.31 15.60 -8.85
C ASN A 216 -2.90 17.02 -8.99
N VAL A 217 -4.22 17.15 -8.81
CA VAL A 217 -4.92 18.43 -8.63
C VAL A 217 -5.41 18.50 -7.20
N LEU A 218 -4.92 19.47 -6.44
CA LEU A 218 -5.28 19.68 -5.04
C LEU A 218 -6.38 20.74 -4.90
N VAL A 219 -7.24 20.57 -3.91
CA VAL A 219 -8.39 21.44 -3.64
C VAL A 219 -8.09 22.29 -2.41
N PHE A 220 -8.06 23.61 -2.59
CA PHE A 220 -7.79 24.57 -1.53
C PHE A 220 -9.06 25.21 -0.98
N ARG A 221 -10.08 25.41 -1.83
CA ARG A 221 -11.42 25.83 -1.43
C ARG A 221 -12.46 25.12 -2.26
N PHE A 222 -13.58 24.73 -1.65
CA PHE A 222 -14.70 24.13 -2.35
C PHE A 222 -16.06 24.72 -1.89
N ASP A 223 -16.82 25.28 -2.84
CA ASP A 223 -18.15 25.84 -2.62
C ASP A 223 -19.10 25.34 -3.72
N GLU A 224 -19.98 24.41 -3.36
CA GLU A 224 -20.98 23.82 -4.26
C GLU A 224 -22.08 24.81 -4.69
N LYS A 225 -22.25 25.93 -3.98
CA LYS A 225 -23.29 26.94 -4.26
C LYS A 225 -22.78 28.07 -5.14
N ASN A 226 -21.51 28.45 -4.99
CA ASN A 226 -20.84 29.42 -5.85
C ASN A 226 -19.56 28.82 -6.43
N PRO A 227 -19.60 28.22 -7.64
CA PRO A 227 -18.42 27.62 -8.26
C PRO A 227 -17.21 28.55 -8.32
N ARG A 228 -17.39 29.88 -8.47
CA ARG A 228 -16.30 30.86 -8.50
C ARG A 228 -15.49 30.99 -7.20
N ASN A 229 -16.00 30.45 -6.08
CA ASN A 229 -15.26 30.39 -4.82
C ASN A 229 -14.35 29.14 -4.74
N ILE A 230 -14.53 28.17 -5.64
CA ILE A 230 -13.69 26.97 -5.74
C ILE A 230 -12.28 27.36 -6.19
N VAL A 231 -11.27 26.82 -5.53
CA VAL A 231 -9.86 26.98 -5.91
C VAL A 231 -9.21 25.62 -5.97
N VAL A 232 -8.74 25.24 -7.16
CA VAL A 232 -7.87 24.08 -7.38
C VAL A 232 -6.49 24.52 -7.84
N LYS A 233 -5.48 23.71 -7.53
CA LYS A 233 -4.08 23.95 -7.92
C LYS A 233 -3.38 22.66 -8.37
N VAL A 234 -2.55 22.75 -9.40
CA VAL A 234 -1.74 21.62 -9.92
C VAL A 234 -0.51 21.40 -9.04
N THR A 235 -0.21 20.14 -8.71
CA THR A 235 1.00 19.72 -7.98
C THR A 235 1.86 18.73 -8.80
N ASP A 236 3.02 18.33 -8.28
CA ASP A 236 3.95 17.34 -8.87
C ASP A 236 4.40 17.60 -10.33
N PHE A 237 4.24 18.84 -10.81
CA PHE A 237 4.72 19.28 -12.12
C PHE A 237 6.25 19.22 -12.20
N GLY A 238 6.77 18.85 -13.38
CA GLY A 238 8.21 18.78 -13.64
C GLY A 238 8.97 17.66 -12.92
N LEU A 239 8.35 16.89 -12.03
CA LEU A 239 9.00 15.77 -11.30
C LEU A 239 9.18 14.49 -12.15
N SER A 240 8.62 14.42 -13.36
CA SER A 240 8.69 13.21 -14.19
C SER A 240 10.10 12.93 -14.75
N ARG A 241 10.42 11.64 -14.96
CA ARG A 241 11.69 11.07 -15.49
C ARG A 241 12.38 11.81 -16.64
N TYR A 242 11.59 12.54 -17.40
CA TYR A 242 11.89 13.11 -18.71
C TYR A 242 11.91 14.64 -18.71
N SER A 243 11.64 15.25 -17.55
CA SER A 243 11.74 16.67 -17.31
C SER A 243 13.17 17.18 -17.52
N LYS A 244 13.30 18.26 -18.28
CA LYS A 244 14.58 18.93 -18.59
C LYS A 244 15.25 19.56 -17.36
N ILE A 245 14.53 19.66 -16.24
CA ILE A 245 15.04 20.08 -14.93
C ILE A 245 16.03 19.03 -14.40
N TYR A 246 15.58 17.76 -14.41
CA TYR A 246 16.29 16.62 -13.82
C TYR A 246 17.31 15.97 -14.78
N SER A 247 17.22 16.24 -16.09
CA SER A 247 17.95 15.52 -17.13
C SER A 247 19.44 15.87 -17.28
N GLN A 248 20.14 16.27 -16.21
CA GLN A 248 21.58 16.60 -16.23
C GLN A 248 22.48 15.71 -15.34
N THR A 249 21.94 14.69 -14.66
CA THR A 249 22.76 13.72 -13.94
C THR A 249 23.02 12.45 -14.76
N THR A 250 24.27 12.21 -15.14
CA THR A 250 24.74 10.98 -15.81
C THR A 250 24.85 9.76 -14.87
N ALA A 251 24.35 9.85 -13.64
CA ALA A 251 24.34 8.78 -12.65
C ALA A 251 22.97 8.08 -12.62
N VAL A 252 22.97 6.74 -12.56
CA VAL A 252 21.75 5.92 -12.59
C VAL A 252 21.04 5.88 -11.23
N GLY A 253 20.42 7.01 -10.86
CA GLY A 253 19.58 7.13 -9.65
C GLY A 253 18.30 6.30 -9.76
N LYS A 254 18.13 5.31 -8.87
CA LYS A 254 16.92 4.47 -8.80
C LYS A 254 15.88 5.09 -7.87
N THR A 255 15.06 6.02 -8.37
CA THR A 255 13.85 6.51 -7.68
C THR A 255 12.58 5.93 -8.30
N THR A 256 11.40 6.24 -7.76
CA THR A 256 10.09 6.02 -8.39
C THR A 256 9.70 7.07 -9.40
N LEU A 257 10.66 7.91 -9.84
CA LEU A 257 10.57 8.84 -10.98
C LEU A 257 10.16 8.18 -12.32
N ASN A 258 9.82 6.89 -12.28
CA ASN A 258 10.24 5.83 -13.17
C ASN A 258 9.09 4.93 -13.65
N ILE A 259 7.87 5.15 -13.13
CA ILE A 259 6.65 4.42 -13.50
C ILE A 259 5.84 5.32 -14.44
N ILE A 260 5.62 4.88 -15.68
CA ILE A 260 4.77 5.61 -16.64
C ILE A 260 3.29 5.34 -16.27
N PRO A 261 2.45 6.38 -16.07
CA PRO A 261 1.04 6.25 -15.69
C PRO A 261 0.18 5.82 -16.90
N LYS A 262 0.38 4.59 -17.38
CA LYS A 262 -0.06 4.06 -18.69
C LYS A 262 -1.51 4.36 -19.10
N ARG A 263 -2.43 4.48 -18.15
CA ARG A 263 -3.86 4.72 -18.36
C ARG A 263 -4.21 6.19 -18.67
N TYR A 264 -3.28 7.11 -18.39
CA TYR A 264 -3.41 8.56 -18.59
C TYR A 264 -2.57 9.05 -19.78
N CYS A 265 -1.48 8.37 -20.11
CA CYS A 265 -0.52 8.78 -21.13
C CYS A 265 -1.05 8.72 -22.57
N ALA A 266 -0.55 9.65 -23.39
CA ALA A 266 -0.79 9.72 -24.82
C ALA A 266 -0.17 8.55 -25.63
N PRO A 267 -0.71 8.20 -26.82
CA PRO A 267 -0.22 7.10 -27.66
C PRO A 267 1.29 7.09 -27.93
N GLU A 268 1.91 8.26 -28.13
CA GLU A 268 3.34 8.40 -28.37
C GLU A 268 4.18 8.02 -27.14
N ILE A 269 3.74 8.42 -25.94
CA ILE A 269 4.36 8.09 -24.63
C ILE A 269 4.22 6.59 -24.28
N LEU A 270 3.36 5.87 -25.01
CA LEU A 270 3.16 4.42 -24.87
C LEU A 270 3.91 3.60 -25.95
N SER A 271 4.82 4.25 -26.69
CA SER A 271 5.73 3.60 -27.64
C SER A 271 6.81 2.78 -26.95
N THR A 272 7.57 1.97 -27.70
CA THR A 272 8.64 1.14 -27.13
C THR A 272 9.93 1.91 -26.85
N ASN A 273 10.18 3.01 -27.57
CA ASN A 273 11.44 3.74 -27.60
C ASN A 273 11.23 5.21 -27.21
N VAL A 274 10.68 5.46 -26.02
CA VAL A 274 10.28 6.80 -25.57
C VAL A 274 11.44 7.55 -24.92
N THR A 275 11.65 8.80 -25.36
CA THR A 275 12.72 9.70 -24.96
C THR A 275 12.18 10.94 -24.23
N ALA A 276 13.08 11.80 -23.73
CA ALA A 276 12.69 13.07 -23.12
C ALA A 276 12.03 14.07 -24.10
N ASN A 277 12.22 13.88 -25.41
CA ASN A 277 11.67 14.78 -26.42
C ASN A 277 10.24 14.42 -26.85
N ASP A 278 9.77 13.22 -26.52
CA ASP A 278 8.39 12.78 -26.80
C ASP A 278 7.38 13.38 -25.81
N TYR A 279 7.86 13.71 -24.59
CA TYR A 279 7.10 14.47 -23.58
C TYR A 279 7.00 15.93 -24.01
N THR A 280 5.77 16.38 -24.25
CA THR A 280 5.44 17.70 -24.80
C THR A 280 4.15 18.25 -24.19
N GLU A 281 3.84 19.52 -24.47
CA GLU A 281 2.49 20.07 -24.22
C GLU A 281 1.40 19.12 -24.74
N LYS A 282 1.58 18.55 -25.92
CA LYS A 282 0.57 17.72 -26.59
C LYS A 282 0.34 16.38 -25.89
N SER A 283 1.34 15.83 -25.20
CA SER A 283 1.14 14.65 -24.35
C SER A 283 0.37 15.01 -23.07
N ASP A 284 0.62 16.19 -22.48
CA ASP A 284 -0.14 16.67 -21.32
C ASP A 284 -1.58 17.06 -21.67
N VAL A 285 -1.84 17.60 -22.87
CA VAL A 285 -3.20 17.89 -23.37
C VAL A 285 -4.02 16.60 -23.47
N TYR A 286 -3.42 15.48 -23.90
CA TYR A 286 -4.09 14.18 -23.89
C TYR A 286 -4.46 13.74 -22.46
N SER A 287 -3.51 13.86 -21.53
CA SER A 287 -3.70 13.58 -20.10
C SER A 287 -4.80 14.45 -19.48
N MET A 288 -4.89 15.73 -19.88
CA MET A 288 -5.98 16.63 -19.47
C MET A 288 -7.35 16.11 -19.91
N GLY A 289 -7.46 15.52 -21.11
CA GLY A 289 -8.68 14.85 -21.54
C GLY A 289 -9.06 13.66 -20.67
N ILE A 290 -8.06 12.87 -20.25
CA ILE A 290 -8.27 11.75 -19.32
C ILE A 290 -8.71 12.27 -17.94
N LEU A 291 -8.10 13.34 -17.43
CA LEU A 291 -8.49 14.03 -16.19
C LEU A 291 -9.95 14.54 -16.26
N MET A 292 -10.34 15.18 -17.37
CA MET A 292 -11.74 15.57 -17.58
C MET A 292 -12.68 14.36 -17.52
N TRP A 293 -12.33 13.26 -18.18
CA TRP A 293 -13.13 12.03 -18.17
C TRP A 293 -13.22 11.39 -16.78
N GLU A 294 -12.11 11.32 -16.05
CA GLU A 294 -11.99 10.85 -14.66
C GLU A 294 -12.93 11.66 -13.74
N ALA A 295 -12.93 12.98 -13.89
CA ALA A 295 -13.78 13.89 -13.12
C ALA A 295 -15.28 13.73 -13.42
N TYR A 296 -15.68 13.71 -14.70
CA TYR A 296 -17.07 13.39 -15.07
C TYR A 296 -17.50 11.97 -14.63
N SER A 297 -16.53 11.05 -14.49
CA SER A 297 -16.75 9.66 -14.06
C SER A 297 -16.56 9.46 -12.55
N ARG A 298 -16.50 10.55 -11.75
CA ARG A 298 -16.40 10.52 -10.27
C ARG A 298 -15.17 9.79 -9.73
N GLY A 299 -14.02 9.96 -10.37
CA GLY A 299 -12.77 9.28 -9.98
C GLY A 299 -12.71 7.80 -10.39
N ALA A 300 -13.58 7.35 -11.30
CA ALA A 300 -13.44 6.02 -11.90
C ALA A 300 -12.10 5.91 -12.64
N ILE A 301 -11.38 4.81 -12.41
CA ILE A 301 -10.07 4.55 -13.04
C ILE A 301 -10.24 4.53 -14.57
N PRO A 302 -9.42 5.29 -15.33
CA PRO A 302 -9.48 5.25 -16.79
C PRO A 302 -9.27 3.82 -17.31
N TRP A 303 -10.15 3.39 -18.21
CA TRP A 303 -10.20 2.03 -18.74
C TRP A 303 -10.44 0.95 -17.66
N THR A 304 -11.22 1.25 -16.61
CA THR A 304 -11.54 0.29 -15.52
C THR A 304 -12.17 -1.03 -15.99
N ASN A 305 -12.75 -1.08 -17.19
CA ASN A 305 -13.24 -2.31 -17.84
C ASN A 305 -12.13 -3.15 -18.52
N ILE A 306 -10.87 -2.80 -18.31
CA ILE A 306 -9.68 -3.49 -18.83
C ILE A 306 -8.71 -3.69 -17.68
N GLU A 307 -8.55 -4.94 -17.25
CA GLU A 307 -7.71 -5.32 -16.10
C GLU A 307 -6.23 -4.98 -16.32
N LYS A 308 -5.71 -5.24 -17.52
CA LYS A 308 -4.27 -5.23 -17.82
C LYS A 308 -3.87 -3.98 -18.59
N ASP A 309 -2.95 -3.20 -18.03
CA ASP A 309 -2.46 -1.97 -18.65
C ASP A 309 -1.84 -2.17 -20.04
N ASP A 310 -1.24 -3.34 -20.31
CA ASP A 310 -0.66 -3.66 -21.62
C ASP A 310 -1.75 -3.85 -22.71
N ASP A 311 -3.00 -4.13 -22.32
CA ASP A 311 -4.17 -4.12 -23.22
C ASP A 311 -4.72 -2.69 -23.43
N VAL A 312 -4.68 -1.84 -22.38
CA VAL A 312 -4.98 -0.40 -22.48
C VAL A 312 -4.01 0.27 -23.46
N VAL A 313 -2.71 0.04 -23.30
CA VAL A 313 -1.64 0.51 -24.20
C VAL A 313 -1.94 0.15 -25.66
N ARG A 314 -2.39 -1.08 -25.92
CA ARG A 314 -2.72 -1.54 -27.28
C ARG A 314 -3.91 -0.78 -27.86
N ARG A 315 -4.98 -0.58 -27.08
CA ARG A 315 -6.18 0.16 -27.48
C ARG A 315 -5.89 1.64 -27.75
N VAL A 316 -5.24 2.33 -26.80
CA VAL A 316 -4.83 3.74 -26.95
C VAL A 316 -3.96 3.93 -28.20
N ARG A 317 -3.01 3.02 -28.46
CA ARG A 317 -2.18 3.06 -29.68
C ARG A 317 -2.93 2.69 -30.96
N ASN A 318 -3.99 1.90 -30.90
CA ASN A 318 -4.85 1.65 -32.06
C ASN A 318 -5.67 2.90 -32.41
N GLY A 319 -6.16 3.62 -31.41
CA GLY A 319 -7.00 4.82 -31.55
C GLY A 319 -8.38 4.69 -30.89
N ASP A 320 -8.59 3.65 -30.08
CA ASP A 320 -9.73 3.56 -29.18
C ASP A 320 -9.75 4.78 -28.23
N ILE A 321 -10.94 5.26 -27.89
CA ILE A 321 -11.17 6.31 -26.88
C ILE A 321 -12.12 5.82 -25.80
N LEU A 322 -12.12 6.50 -24.65
CA LEU A 322 -13.04 6.21 -23.54
C LEU A 322 -14.50 6.56 -23.92
N PRO A 323 -15.50 5.85 -23.35
CA PRO A 323 -16.91 6.13 -23.62
C PRO A 323 -17.35 7.46 -22.98
N LYS A 324 -18.30 8.15 -23.61
CA LYS A 324 -18.87 9.41 -23.11
C LYS A 324 -19.51 9.23 -21.72
N PRO A 325 -19.07 9.98 -20.69
CA PRO A 325 -19.74 9.98 -19.38
C PRO A 325 -21.16 10.53 -19.45
N ALA A 326 -22.08 9.96 -18.67
CA ALA A 326 -23.51 10.28 -18.73
C ALA A 326 -23.84 11.76 -18.41
N ASN A 327 -23.07 12.38 -17.52
CA ASN A 327 -23.29 13.76 -17.06
C ASN A 327 -22.46 14.81 -17.84
N CYS A 328 -21.80 14.42 -18.93
CA CYS A 328 -21.07 15.34 -19.79
C CYS A 328 -21.95 15.78 -20.96
N SER A 329 -22.15 17.09 -21.15
CA SER A 329 -22.90 17.65 -22.27
C SER A 329 -22.18 17.41 -23.62
N PRO A 330 -22.89 17.43 -24.77
CA PRO A 330 -22.27 17.21 -26.08
C PRO A 330 -21.09 18.15 -26.38
N GLN A 331 -21.24 19.44 -26.09
CA GLN A 331 -20.28 20.48 -26.44
C GLN A 331 -18.91 20.27 -25.76
N TYR A 332 -18.90 19.93 -24.47
CA TYR A 332 -17.65 19.66 -23.74
C TYR A 332 -17.05 18.30 -24.12
N TRP A 333 -17.87 17.32 -24.50
CA TRP A 333 -17.38 16.06 -25.05
C TRP A 333 -16.68 16.21 -26.40
N ASP A 334 -17.21 17.09 -27.26
CA ASP A 334 -16.57 17.46 -28.52
C ASP A 334 -15.28 18.28 -28.33
N ILE A 335 -15.00 18.76 -27.12
CA ILE A 335 -13.70 19.36 -26.75
C ILE A 335 -12.77 18.28 -26.16
N ILE A 336 -13.26 17.46 -25.22
CA ILE A 336 -12.50 16.33 -24.63
C ILE A 336 -11.96 15.43 -25.74
N THR A 337 -12.79 14.98 -26.67
CA THR A 337 -12.38 14.04 -27.73
C THR A 337 -11.31 14.60 -28.68
N LYS A 338 -11.23 15.93 -28.87
CA LYS A 338 -10.15 16.58 -29.65
C LYS A 338 -8.78 16.49 -28.95
N THR A 339 -8.75 16.38 -27.62
CA THR A 339 -7.50 16.15 -26.87
C THR A 339 -6.94 14.73 -27.09
N TRP A 340 -7.79 13.78 -27.49
CA TRP A 340 -7.38 12.38 -27.72
C TRP A 340 -7.01 12.06 -29.19
N SER A 341 -6.86 13.07 -30.05
CA SER A 341 -6.37 12.87 -31.42
C SER A 341 -5.04 12.08 -31.43
N LYS A 342 -4.99 11.02 -32.23
CA LYS A 342 -3.86 10.07 -32.25
C LYS A 342 -2.52 10.72 -32.66
N LEU A 343 -2.56 11.75 -33.52
CA LEU A 343 -1.39 12.55 -33.85
C LEU A 343 -1.28 13.77 -32.91
N PRO A 344 -0.15 14.01 -32.23
CA PRO A 344 -0.02 15.11 -31.26
C PRO A 344 -0.33 16.51 -31.84
N ASN A 345 0.02 16.75 -33.10
CA ASN A 345 -0.22 18.02 -33.79
C ASN A 345 -1.70 18.28 -34.14
N GLN A 346 -2.58 17.28 -34.02
CA GLN A 346 -4.04 17.43 -34.19
C GLN A 346 -4.77 17.78 -32.89
N ARG A 347 -4.08 17.71 -31.75
CA ARG A 347 -4.61 18.13 -30.44
C ARG A 347 -4.49 19.66 -30.28
N PRO A 348 -5.43 20.33 -29.58
CA PRO A 348 -5.28 21.75 -29.27
C PRO A 348 -4.02 22.03 -28.43
N THR A 349 -3.52 23.27 -28.41
CA THR A 349 -2.64 23.76 -27.33
C THR A 349 -3.44 24.00 -26.06
N PHE A 350 -2.82 24.21 -24.90
CA PHE A 350 -3.58 24.62 -23.71
C PHE A 350 -4.27 25.98 -23.91
N ASP A 351 -3.67 26.91 -24.67
CA ASP A 351 -4.31 28.18 -25.03
C ASP A 351 -5.53 28.02 -25.94
N GLN A 352 -5.45 27.12 -26.92
CA GLN A 352 -6.60 26.77 -27.78
C GLN A 352 -7.69 26.04 -26.98
N LEU A 353 -7.31 25.20 -26.02
CA LEU A 353 -8.25 24.53 -25.12
C LEU A 353 -8.95 25.55 -24.20
N LYS A 354 -8.22 26.54 -23.68
CA LYS A 354 -8.73 27.69 -22.91
C LYS A 354 -9.74 28.50 -23.71
N GLN A 355 -9.41 28.82 -24.98
CA GLN A 355 -10.32 29.51 -25.91
C GLN A 355 -11.60 28.70 -26.16
N LEU A 356 -11.48 27.40 -26.46
CA LEU A 356 -12.65 26.52 -26.70
C LEU A 356 -13.60 26.46 -25.50
N PHE A 357 -13.07 26.40 -24.27
CA PHE A 357 -13.89 26.45 -23.05
C PHE A 357 -14.55 27.83 -22.84
N GLN A 358 -13.81 28.92 -23.08
CA GLN A 358 -14.36 30.28 -23.00
C GLN A 358 -15.49 30.51 -24.02
N ASP A 359 -15.33 30.05 -25.25
CA ASP A 359 -16.36 30.16 -26.30
C ASP A 359 -17.67 29.44 -25.91
N GLN A 360 -17.58 28.25 -25.30
CA GLN A 360 -18.76 27.54 -24.81
C GLN A 360 -19.44 28.27 -23.65
N LEU A 361 -18.66 28.86 -22.74
CA LEU A 361 -19.20 29.70 -21.66
C LEU A 361 -19.90 30.96 -22.23
N TYR A 362 -19.32 31.63 -23.23
CA TYR A 362 -19.95 32.78 -23.90
C TYR A 362 -21.24 32.40 -24.67
N GLN A 363 -21.25 31.26 -25.36
CA GLN A 363 -22.46 30.76 -26.04
C GLN A 363 -23.57 30.40 -25.04
N THR A 364 -23.20 29.82 -23.89
CA THR A 364 -24.14 29.48 -22.81
C THR A 364 -24.71 30.72 -22.12
N THR A 365 -23.94 31.81 -21.95
CA THR A 365 -24.46 33.05 -21.36
C THR A 365 -25.26 33.92 -22.34
N THR A 366 -24.94 33.88 -23.63
CA THR A 366 -25.59 34.72 -24.66
C THR A 366 -26.94 34.16 -25.14
N SER A 367 -27.23 32.89 -24.89
CA SER A 367 -28.47 32.21 -25.28
C SER A 367 -29.64 32.36 -24.28
N ALA A 368 -29.44 33.05 -23.15
CA ALA A 368 -30.52 33.42 -22.25
C ALA A 368 -31.42 34.52 -22.87
N PRO A 369 -32.77 34.41 -22.80
CA PRO A 369 -33.66 35.36 -23.45
C PRO A 369 -33.60 36.75 -22.77
N ARG A 370 -33.44 37.80 -23.59
CA ARG A 370 -33.51 39.20 -23.10
C ARG A 370 -34.92 39.53 -22.60
N PRO A 371 -35.07 40.24 -21.47
CA PRO A 371 -36.35 40.81 -21.07
C PRO A 371 -36.74 41.96 -22.01
N THR A 372 -37.83 41.81 -22.75
CA THR A 372 -38.38 42.86 -23.64
C THR A 372 -39.39 43.73 -22.90
N THR A 373 -39.03 44.99 -22.68
CA THR A 373 -39.90 46.04 -22.12
C THR A 373 -40.80 46.69 -23.22
N PRO A 374 -41.89 47.40 -22.85
CA PRO A 374 -43.10 47.45 -23.69
C PRO A 374 -43.33 48.72 -24.53
N SER A 375 -44.19 48.59 -25.56
CA SER A 375 -44.84 49.70 -26.30
C SER A 375 -46.12 49.16 -27.01
N PHE A 376 -47.35 49.60 -26.66
CA PHE A 376 -48.18 50.64 -27.34
C PHE A 376 -48.43 50.40 -28.85
N TYR A 377 -49.65 50.37 -29.45
CA TYR A 377 -51.05 50.77 -29.12
C TYR A 377 -52.06 49.64 -29.56
N LYS A 378 -53.15 49.33 -28.82
CA LYS A 378 -54.60 49.72 -28.98
C LYS A 378 -55.24 49.59 -30.39
N PRO A 379 -56.59 49.37 -30.51
CA PRO A 379 -57.63 48.87 -29.57
C PRO A 379 -58.22 47.49 -30.06
N ASP A 380 -59.19 46.80 -29.44
CA ASP A 380 -60.64 47.11 -29.29
C ASP A 380 -61.35 46.25 -28.21
N ASN A 381 -62.64 46.54 -27.98
CA ASN A 381 -63.55 45.98 -26.95
C ASN A 381 -65.00 46.01 -27.55
N PRO A 382 -66.10 45.47 -26.95
CA PRO A 382 -66.24 44.69 -25.71
C PRO A 382 -67.16 43.44 -25.79
N SER A 383 -67.14 42.60 -24.74
CA SER A 383 -68.28 41.84 -24.12
C SER A 383 -67.79 40.58 -23.38
N SER A 384 -68.42 40.09 -22.30
CA SER A 384 -69.32 40.73 -21.31
C SER A 384 -69.53 39.79 -20.11
N ASN A 385 -69.61 40.35 -18.88
CA ASN A 385 -70.26 39.78 -17.68
C ASN A 385 -69.64 38.48 -17.07
N ASN A 386 -69.76 38.16 -15.76
CA ASN A 386 -70.06 38.93 -14.54
C ASN A 386 -69.73 38.07 -13.29
N SER A 387 -69.39 38.71 -12.14
CA SER A 387 -69.61 38.24 -10.73
C SER A 387 -68.98 36.89 -10.27
N THR A 388 -68.63 36.62 -8.99
CA THR A 388 -68.71 37.34 -7.69
C THR A 388 -67.65 36.73 -6.72
N VAL A 389 -66.86 37.52 -5.97
CA VAL A 389 -67.00 37.80 -4.51
C VAL A 389 -66.96 36.53 -3.62
N ALA A 390 -65.79 36.16 -3.06
CA ALA A 390 -65.33 36.35 -1.66
C ALA A 390 -65.85 35.24 -0.67
N SER A 391 -65.57 35.10 0.64
CA SER A 391 -64.78 35.77 1.73
C SER A 391 -64.81 34.80 2.96
N ASN A 392 -63.96 34.79 4.01
CA ASN A 392 -62.74 35.50 4.43
C ASN A 392 -61.99 34.72 5.57
N ASP A 393 -60.85 35.24 6.06
CA ASP A 393 -60.34 35.36 7.46
C ASP A 393 -61.06 34.71 8.68
N GLN A 394 -60.49 34.48 9.88
CA GLN A 394 -59.14 34.56 10.53
C GLN A 394 -59.19 33.65 11.80
N THR A 395 -58.37 33.58 12.89
CA THR A 395 -57.22 34.27 13.56
C THR A 395 -56.54 33.18 14.44
N ARG A 396 -55.22 33.08 14.75
CA ARG A 396 -54.16 33.96 15.32
C ARG A 396 -54.08 34.03 16.87
N SER A 397 -53.01 33.44 17.44
CA SER A 397 -52.21 33.89 18.63
C SER A 397 -51.05 32.86 18.81
N GLU A 398 -49.75 33.20 18.87
CA GLU A 398 -48.95 34.02 19.81
C GLU A 398 -48.73 33.31 21.18
N ARG A 399 -47.50 32.82 21.48
CA ARG A 399 -46.39 33.44 22.29
C ARG A 399 -46.65 33.47 23.82
N SER A 400 -45.69 33.33 24.74
CA SER A 400 -44.29 32.83 24.72
C SER A 400 -43.75 32.62 26.17
N ASP A 401 -42.58 31.97 26.33
CA ASP A 401 -41.58 32.04 27.43
C ASP A 401 -41.96 31.81 28.93
N TYR A 402 -41.18 30.98 29.67
CA TYR A 402 -40.21 31.45 30.70
C TYR A 402 -39.35 30.34 31.40
N ASN A 403 -38.03 30.46 31.26
CA ASN A 403 -36.89 30.18 32.17
C ASN A 403 -36.84 29.05 33.27
N ARG A 404 -35.94 28.07 33.02
CA ARG A 404 -34.61 27.86 33.70
C ARG A 404 -34.49 27.49 35.22
N SER A 405 -33.87 26.32 35.53
CA SER A 405 -32.60 26.14 36.34
C SER A 405 -32.47 24.80 37.14
N THR A 406 -31.29 24.12 37.04
CA THR A 406 -30.52 23.32 38.05
C THR A 406 -31.24 22.30 38.99
N SER A 407 -30.84 21.03 39.21
CA SER A 407 -29.50 20.55 39.67
C SER A 407 -29.40 19.00 39.93
N VAL A 408 -28.21 18.41 39.73
CA VAL A 408 -27.54 17.34 40.55
C VAL A 408 -28.06 15.88 40.63
N ASN A 409 -27.18 14.94 40.20
CA ASN A 409 -26.94 13.53 40.60
C ASN A 409 -28.07 12.49 40.79
N SER A 410 -27.95 11.34 40.09
CA SER A 410 -27.46 10.07 40.70
C SER A 410 -27.25 8.92 39.67
N ARG A 411 -26.69 7.79 40.13
CA ARG A 411 -26.15 6.67 39.34
C ARG A 411 -27.24 5.74 38.77
N ASN A 412 -27.07 5.20 37.56
CA ASN A 412 -26.82 3.74 37.34
C ASN A 412 -26.65 3.33 35.85
N GLN A 413 -26.29 2.06 35.65
CA GLN A 413 -25.71 1.43 34.45
C GLN A 413 -26.63 1.36 33.21
N PRO A 414 -26.07 1.31 31.98
CA PRO A 414 -26.81 0.99 30.76
C PRO A 414 -26.98 -0.54 30.58
N THR A 415 -28.21 -0.99 30.31
CA THR A 415 -28.49 -2.38 29.90
C THR A 415 -28.43 -2.55 28.38
N THR A 416 -27.54 -3.40 27.89
CA THR A 416 -27.44 -3.76 26.47
C THR A 416 -28.62 -4.66 26.04
N GLY A 417 -29.62 -4.10 25.37
CA GLY A 417 -30.74 -4.86 24.83
C GLY A 417 -30.37 -5.61 23.55
N ILE A 418 -30.16 -6.92 23.65
CA ILE A 418 -30.04 -7.80 22.46
C ILE A 418 -31.46 -8.10 21.96
N ASN A 419 -31.78 -7.66 20.74
CA ASN A 419 -33.13 -7.74 20.20
C ASN A 419 -33.35 -9.06 19.43
N ILE A 420 -33.73 -10.13 20.15
CA ILE A 420 -34.03 -11.46 19.59
C ILE A 420 -35.56 -11.63 19.52
N ASN A 421 -36.08 -12.11 18.38
CA ASN A 421 -37.52 -12.38 18.25
C ASN A 421 -37.95 -13.57 19.13
N THR A 422 -39.13 -13.49 19.74
CA THR A 422 -39.60 -14.51 20.69
C THR A 422 -39.97 -15.85 20.05
N ASP A 423 -40.13 -15.89 18.73
CA ASP A 423 -40.32 -17.13 17.97
C ASP A 423 -39.00 -17.91 17.80
N ASP A 424 -37.87 -17.21 17.62
CA ASP A 424 -36.55 -17.78 17.31
C ASP A 424 -35.98 -18.66 18.43
N VAL A 425 -36.59 -18.66 19.62
CA VAL A 425 -36.16 -19.47 20.77
C VAL A 425 -37.05 -20.67 21.05
N ILE A 426 -38.18 -20.82 20.37
CA ILE A 426 -39.05 -21.99 20.51
C ILE A 426 -38.29 -23.25 20.05
N GLY A 427 -38.40 -24.33 20.82
CA GLY A 427 -37.67 -25.59 20.59
C GLY A 427 -36.25 -25.64 21.14
N LYS A 428 -35.65 -24.53 21.61
CA LYS A 428 -34.32 -24.53 22.23
C LYS A 428 -34.38 -25.04 23.68
N THR A 429 -33.35 -25.77 24.10
CA THR A 429 -33.15 -26.16 25.51
C THR A 429 -32.37 -25.08 26.26
N VAL A 430 -32.86 -24.73 27.45
CA VAL A 430 -32.28 -23.76 28.39
C VAL A 430 -32.11 -24.45 29.75
N GLN A 431 -31.02 -24.15 30.48
CA GLN A 431 -30.82 -24.67 31.83
C GLN A 431 -31.23 -23.65 32.90
N PHE A 432 -31.90 -24.13 33.94
CA PHE A 432 -32.11 -23.40 35.19
C PHE A 432 -31.61 -24.26 36.36
N GLY A 433 -30.55 -23.81 37.02
CA GLY A 433 -29.88 -24.59 38.06
C GLY A 433 -29.19 -25.82 37.48
N LYS A 434 -29.66 -27.03 37.84
CA LYS A 434 -29.08 -28.31 37.41
C LYS A 434 -29.89 -29.01 36.31
N ASP A 435 -31.03 -28.45 35.91
CA ASP A 435 -32.01 -29.12 35.07
C ASP A 435 -32.22 -28.41 33.73
N SER A 436 -32.46 -29.22 32.70
CA SER A 436 -32.68 -28.81 31.31
C SER A 436 -34.18 -28.69 31.01
N TYR A 437 -34.57 -27.61 30.34
CA TYR A 437 -35.95 -27.31 29.99
C TYR A 437 -36.04 -26.90 28.51
N VAL A 438 -36.98 -27.47 27.76
CA VAL A 438 -37.25 -27.11 26.37
C VAL A 438 -38.30 -26.00 26.32
N ILE A 439 -38.04 -24.94 25.54
CA ILE A 439 -39.01 -23.87 25.30
C ILE A 439 -40.10 -24.41 24.35
N ARG A 440 -41.36 -24.47 24.80
CA ARG A 440 -42.50 -25.00 24.03
C ARG A 440 -43.36 -23.93 23.36
N GLY A 441 -43.15 -22.66 23.70
CA GLY A 441 -43.89 -21.51 23.19
C GLY A 441 -43.94 -20.40 24.22
N TYR A 442 -44.65 -19.31 23.93
CA TYR A 442 -44.92 -18.24 24.90
C TYR A 442 -46.41 -17.92 24.98
N ILE A 443 -46.78 -17.21 26.05
CA ILE A 443 -48.13 -16.71 26.28
C ILE A 443 -48.05 -15.24 26.71
N THR A 444 -49.07 -14.46 26.36
CA THR A 444 -49.24 -13.09 26.85
C THR A 444 -50.41 -13.08 27.83
N CYS A 445 -50.19 -12.59 29.05
CA CYS A 445 -51.13 -12.66 30.15
C CYS A 445 -51.15 -11.31 30.89
N GLY A 446 -52.11 -10.45 30.53
CA GLY A 446 -52.01 -9.03 30.83
C GLY A 446 -50.78 -8.42 30.15
N GLU A 447 -50.06 -7.56 30.86
CA GLU A 447 -48.81 -6.93 30.39
C GLU A 447 -47.59 -7.87 30.42
N HIS A 448 -47.75 -9.13 30.81
CA HIS A 448 -46.64 -10.08 30.94
C HIS A 448 -46.60 -11.10 29.81
N GLN A 449 -45.49 -11.13 29.06
CA GLN A 449 -45.13 -12.25 28.21
C GLN A 449 -44.32 -13.27 29.03
N LEU A 450 -44.68 -14.57 28.93
CA LEU A 450 -44.07 -15.67 29.66
C LEU A 450 -43.77 -16.83 28.70
N PHE A 451 -42.58 -17.43 28.79
CA PHE A 451 -42.27 -18.67 28.07
C PHE A 451 -42.80 -19.88 28.83
N ALA A 452 -43.46 -20.78 28.11
CA ALA A 452 -43.84 -22.11 28.57
C ALA A 452 -42.65 -23.07 28.37
N LEU A 453 -42.10 -23.56 29.47
CA LEU A 453 -40.94 -24.44 29.52
C LEU A 453 -41.38 -25.85 29.94
N GLU A 454 -40.76 -26.88 29.38
CA GLU A 454 -40.98 -28.27 29.79
C GLU A 454 -39.65 -28.93 30.18
N CYS A 455 -39.56 -29.46 31.40
CA CYS A 455 -38.38 -30.21 31.81
C CYS A 455 -38.29 -31.57 31.10
N GLU A 456 -37.08 -31.94 30.67
CA GLU A 456 -36.78 -33.24 30.09
C GLU A 456 -36.96 -34.40 31.12
N LYS A 457 -36.94 -34.07 32.41
CA LYS A 457 -37.16 -34.99 33.56
C LYS A 457 -38.47 -34.66 34.28
N SER A 458 -39.00 -35.62 35.04
CA SER A 458 -40.17 -35.41 35.91
C SER A 458 -39.78 -34.65 37.18
N ILE A 459 -40.44 -33.53 37.47
CA ILE A 459 -40.22 -32.73 38.69
C ILE A 459 -41.52 -32.68 39.50
N THR A 460 -41.47 -33.14 40.75
CA THR A 460 -42.61 -33.02 41.68
C THR A 460 -42.79 -31.58 42.13
N GLY A 461 -43.95 -30.97 41.82
CA GLY A 461 -44.37 -29.68 42.39
C GLY A 461 -44.84 -28.61 41.40
N TYR A 462 -44.81 -28.85 40.09
CA TYR A 462 -45.11 -27.81 39.08
C TYR A 462 -46.37 -28.08 38.24
N SER A 463 -47.05 -26.99 37.86
CA SER A 463 -48.36 -26.96 37.22
C SER A 463 -48.32 -26.44 35.78
N ASP A 464 -49.24 -26.92 34.95
CA ASP A 464 -49.50 -26.48 33.58
C ASP A 464 -50.36 -25.20 33.47
N LEU A 465 -50.79 -24.64 34.61
CA LEU A 465 -51.51 -23.37 34.71
C LEU A 465 -50.56 -22.17 34.68
N CYS A 466 -50.95 -21.11 33.98
CA CYS A 466 -50.22 -19.84 33.97
C CYS A 466 -50.27 -19.19 35.38
N PRO A 467 -49.11 -18.84 35.97
CA PRO A 467 -49.03 -18.31 37.35
C PRO A 467 -49.63 -16.91 37.53
N LYS A 468 -50.05 -16.23 36.45
CA LYS A 468 -50.66 -14.89 36.49
C LYS A 468 -52.19 -14.89 36.41
N CYS A 469 -52.81 -15.93 35.84
CA CYS A 469 -54.27 -15.99 35.65
C CYS A 469 -54.91 -17.32 36.08
N GLY A 470 -54.13 -18.33 36.48
CA GLY A 470 -54.63 -19.66 36.87
C GLY A 470 -55.23 -20.48 35.71
N LYS A 471 -55.13 -20.03 34.46
CA LYS A 471 -55.66 -20.74 33.28
C LYS A 471 -54.59 -21.56 32.59
N LYS A 472 -54.97 -22.71 32.02
CA LYS A 472 -54.13 -23.49 31.11
C LYS A 472 -54.14 -22.83 29.72
N HIS A 473 -52.98 -22.36 29.27
CA HIS A 473 -52.84 -21.73 27.94
C HIS A 473 -52.07 -22.62 26.94
N ILE A 474 -51.03 -23.33 27.40
CA ILE A 474 -50.29 -24.30 26.58
C ILE A 474 -50.37 -25.69 27.22
N ALA A 475 -50.48 -26.73 26.39
CA ALA A 475 -50.57 -28.12 26.83
C ALA A 475 -49.20 -28.69 27.20
N LEU A 476 -48.69 -28.32 28.37
CA LEU A 476 -47.49 -28.92 28.97
C LEU A 476 -47.84 -30.27 29.65
N ASN A 477 -46.85 -31.17 29.74
CA ASN A 477 -47.00 -32.41 30.50
C ASN A 477 -47.11 -32.12 32.01
N LYS A 478 -48.04 -32.84 32.68
CA LYS A 478 -48.22 -32.75 34.14
C LYS A 478 -46.91 -33.07 34.86
N ASN A 479 -46.57 -32.28 35.88
CA ASN A 479 -45.33 -32.41 36.65
C ASN A 479 -44.04 -32.27 35.80
N ARG A 480 -44.10 -31.52 34.69
CA ARG A 480 -42.95 -31.13 33.85
C ARG A 480 -43.01 -29.70 33.33
N GLY A 481 -44.21 -29.11 33.21
CA GLY A 481 -44.40 -27.73 32.78
C GLY A 481 -44.02 -26.68 33.83
N PHE A 482 -43.38 -25.60 33.39
CA PHE A 482 -43.02 -24.42 34.18
C PHE A 482 -43.17 -23.15 33.31
N TYR A 483 -43.42 -21.98 33.92
CA TYR A 483 -43.51 -20.71 33.18
C TYR A 483 -42.44 -19.72 33.67
N ALA A 484 -41.61 -19.25 32.75
CA ALA A 484 -40.51 -18.31 33.03
C ALA A 484 -40.77 -16.94 32.39
N SER A 485 -40.20 -15.87 32.96
CA SER A 485 -40.21 -14.55 32.30
C SER A 485 -39.29 -14.54 31.08
N VAL A 486 -39.62 -13.73 30.07
CA VAL A 486 -38.82 -13.54 28.86
C VAL A 486 -37.36 -13.19 29.21
N ASN A 487 -37.15 -12.24 30.13
CA ASN A 487 -35.81 -11.84 30.58
C ASN A 487 -35.05 -12.98 31.29
N SER A 488 -35.75 -13.83 32.05
CA SER A 488 -35.13 -14.99 32.71
C SER A 488 -34.57 -15.99 31.69
N VAL A 489 -35.30 -16.24 30.60
CA VAL A 489 -34.89 -17.17 29.54
C VAL A 489 -33.72 -16.62 28.72
N TYR A 490 -33.80 -15.36 28.29
CA TYR A 490 -32.69 -14.75 27.53
C TYR A 490 -31.40 -14.63 28.36
N ASN A 491 -31.50 -14.29 29.65
CA ASN A 491 -30.32 -14.25 30.53
C ASN A 491 -29.67 -15.63 30.69
N ALA A 492 -30.45 -16.71 30.83
CA ALA A 492 -29.93 -18.07 30.93
C ALA A 492 -29.25 -18.54 29.62
N LEU A 493 -29.87 -18.25 28.47
CA LEU A 493 -29.27 -18.53 27.15
C LEU A 493 -27.95 -17.76 26.94
N GLY A 494 -27.89 -16.48 27.33
CA GLY A 494 -26.68 -15.66 27.26
C GLY A 494 -25.56 -16.15 28.18
N GLN A 495 -25.88 -16.66 29.37
CA GLN A 495 -24.88 -17.26 30.26
C GLN A 495 -24.31 -18.57 29.69
N GLN A 496 -25.15 -19.44 29.11
CA GLN A 496 -24.69 -20.66 28.45
C GLN A 496 -23.80 -20.40 27.22
N GLN A 497 -24.01 -19.28 26.51
CA GLN A 497 -23.15 -18.83 25.43
C GLN A 497 -21.75 -18.47 25.96
N LEU A 498 -21.69 -17.59 26.97
CA LEU A 498 -20.45 -17.14 27.61
C LEU A 498 -19.65 -18.29 28.28
N GLU A 499 -20.31 -19.32 28.81
CA GLU A 499 -19.62 -20.49 29.37
C GLU A 499 -19.00 -21.39 28.30
N LYS A 500 -19.65 -21.56 27.14
CA LYS A 500 -19.06 -22.30 26.00
C LYS A 500 -17.81 -21.62 25.48
N GLU A 501 -17.87 -20.30 25.31
CA GLU A 501 -16.75 -19.46 24.87
C GLU A 501 -15.58 -19.53 25.86
N ARG A 502 -15.87 -19.44 27.18
CA ARG A 502 -14.87 -19.66 28.24
C ARG A 502 -14.27 -21.06 28.25
N LEU A 503 -15.04 -22.10 27.95
CA LEU A 503 -14.56 -23.48 27.91
C LEU A 503 -13.68 -23.74 26.67
N GLN A 504 -14.00 -23.14 25.52
CA GLN A 504 -13.11 -23.11 24.36
C GLN A 504 -11.80 -22.37 24.68
N GLY A 505 -11.88 -21.21 25.35
CA GLY A 505 -10.72 -20.45 25.81
C GLY A 505 -9.79 -21.27 26.70
N ARG A 506 -10.33 -22.02 27.68
CA ARG A 506 -9.53 -22.92 28.54
C ARG A 506 -8.84 -24.03 27.75
N LYS A 507 -9.52 -24.68 26.80
CA LYS A 507 -8.91 -25.69 25.93
C LYS A 507 -7.79 -25.12 25.05
N LYS A 508 -7.95 -23.89 24.53
CA LYS A 508 -6.91 -23.18 23.78
C LYS A 508 -5.66 -22.92 24.65
N ILE A 509 -5.86 -22.57 25.93
CA ILE A 509 -4.77 -22.37 26.91
C ILE A 509 -4.06 -23.69 27.27
N GLU A 510 -4.79 -24.81 27.43
CA GLU A 510 -4.15 -26.12 27.67
C GLU A 510 -3.37 -26.62 26.46
N GLN A 511 -3.85 -26.38 25.22
CA GLN A 511 -3.07 -26.65 24.01
C GLN A 511 -1.80 -25.80 23.94
N LEU A 512 -1.88 -24.49 24.19
CA LEU A 512 -0.73 -23.58 24.20
C LEU A 512 0.36 -24.04 25.18
N ARG A 513 -0.01 -24.68 26.30
CA ARG A 513 0.94 -25.21 27.27
C ARG A 513 1.79 -26.38 26.74
N CYS A 514 1.31 -27.08 25.71
CA CYS A 514 2.03 -28.18 25.04
C CYS A 514 2.87 -27.71 23.84
N ILE A 515 2.63 -26.50 23.33
CA ILE A 515 3.32 -25.91 22.16
C ILE A 515 4.77 -25.49 22.48
N LYS A 516 5.13 -25.31 23.76
CA LYS A 516 6.42 -24.75 24.16
C LYS A 516 7.66 -25.58 23.81
N GLU A 517 7.53 -26.89 23.58
CA GLU A 517 8.69 -27.80 23.56
C GLU A 517 8.94 -28.50 22.22
N ASN A 518 7.96 -28.58 21.30
CA ASN A 518 8.14 -29.22 19.98
C ASN A 518 7.30 -28.55 18.87
N LEU A 519 7.90 -28.40 17.69
CA LEU A 519 7.19 -28.09 16.45
C LEU A 519 6.59 -29.37 15.82
N PRO A 520 5.47 -29.30 15.08
CA PRO A 520 4.92 -30.48 14.44
C PRO A 520 5.85 -31.03 13.34
N PRO A 521 5.99 -32.37 13.23
CA PRO A 521 6.89 -32.98 12.26
C PRO A 521 6.34 -32.87 10.83
N LEU A 522 7.24 -32.61 9.87
CA LEU A 522 6.96 -32.42 8.43
C LEU A 522 6.60 -33.74 7.71
N ASN A 523 5.60 -34.47 8.22
CA ASN A 523 5.27 -35.82 7.76
C ASN A 523 4.26 -35.89 6.60
N GLN A 524 3.43 -34.87 6.42
CA GLN A 524 2.42 -34.79 5.35
C GLN A 524 2.25 -33.34 4.87
N PRO A 525 1.96 -33.11 3.57
CA PRO A 525 1.68 -31.78 3.06
C PRO A 525 0.22 -31.43 3.32
N VAL A 526 -0.05 -30.18 3.70
CA VAL A 526 -1.41 -29.69 3.91
C VAL A 526 -1.90 -28.99 2.65
N LEU A 527 -3.07 -29.42 2.14
CA LEU A 527 -3.52 -29.16 0.78
C LEU A 527 -4.99 -28.73 0.71
N GLY A 528 -5.30 -27.93 -0.32
CA GLY A 528 -6.63 -27.44 -0.65
C GLY A 528 -6.84 -25.96 -0.35
N VAL A 529 -8.10 -25.56 -0.48
CA VAL A 529 -8.62 -24.21 -0.20
C VAL A 529 -8.68 -23.98 1.32
N ASN A 530 -8.41 -22.75 1.76
CA ASN A 530 -8.19 -22.38 3.17
C ASN A 530 -7.03 -23.16 3.80
N LYS A 531 -5.91 -23.33 3.08
CA LYS A 531 -4.63 -23.85 3.62
C LYS A 531 -3.49 -22.89 3.36
N GLY A 532 -2.42 -22.99 4.14
CA GLY A 532 -1.30 -22.04 4.12
C GLY A 532 -1.57 -20.85 5.05
N ILE A 533 -1.17 -19.64 4.63
CA ILE A 533 -1.36 -18.40 5.39
C ILE A 533 -2.45 -17.57 4.71
N GLU A 534 -3.47 -17.16 5.48
CA GLU A 534 -4.52 -16.25 5.02
C GLU A 534 -3.94 -14.84 4.84
N GLY A 535 -3.95 -14.33 3.60
CA GLY A 535 -3.37 -13.02 3.30
C GLY A 535 -4.12 -11.87 3.96
N ASP A 536 -3.37 -10.96 4.58
CA ASP A 536 -3.85 -9.68 5.09
C ASP A 536 -3.66 -8.56 4.04
N SER A 537 -4.21 -7.38 4.30
CA SER A 537 -4.00 -6.22 3.42
C SER A 537 -2.51 -5.89 3.31
N ASN A 538 -2.00 -5.85 2.09
CA ASN A 538 -0.59 -5.53 1.79
C ASN A 538 0.43 -6.48 2.45
N SER A 539 0.09 -7.76 2.71
CA SER A 539 1.01 -8.71 3.38
C SER A 539 1.63 -9.79 2.50
N CYS A 540 1.23 -9.93 1.22
CA CYS A 540 1.58 -11.11 0.40
C CYS A 540 3.09 -11.37 0.25
N TYR A 541 3.92 -10.32 0.30
CA TYR A 541 5.38 -10.41 0.39
C TYR A 541 5.85 -11.23 1.59
N MET A 542 5.18 -11.09 2.73
CA MET A 542 5.48 -11.79 3.99
C MET A 542 4.83 -13.17 4.02
N ASP A 543 3.57 -13.30 3.60
CA ASP A 543 2.83 -14.58 3.55
C ASP A 543 3.65 -15.65 2.81
N ALA A 544 4.04 -15.34 1.57
CA ALA A 544 4.70 -16.28 0.69
C ALA A 544 6.18 -16.50 1.09
N THR A 545 6.84 -15.51 1.68
CA THR A 545 8.21 -15.67 2.21
C THR A 545 8.24 -16.56 3.45
N ILE A 546 7.34 -16.35 4.42
CA ILE A 546 7.20 -17.22 5.59
C ILE A 546 6.82 -18.65 5.16
N PHE A 547 5.94 -18.79 4.16
CA PHE A 547 5.59 -20.11 3.60
C PHE A 547 6.82 -20.80 2.97
N CYS A 548 7.63 -20.10 2.15
CA CYS A 548 8.89 -20.60 1.62
C CYS A 548 9.87 -21.05 2.73
N MET A 549 10.03 -20.24 3.78
CA MET A 549 10.98 -20.52 4.87
C MET A 549 10.54 -21.69 5.76
N PHE A 550 9.26 -21.76 6.14
CA PHE A 550 8.83 -22.58 7.27
C PHE A 550 7.81 -23.67 6.97
N ALA A 551 7.11 -23.68 5.82
CA ALA A 551 6.04 -24.66 5.57
C ALA A 551 6.56 -26.10 5.54
N TYR A 552 7.60 -26.36 4.74
CA TYR A 552 8.14 -27.71 4.48
C TYR A 552 9.68 -27.80 4.60
N CYS A 553 10.32 -26.76 5.15
CA CYS A 553 11.75 -26.67 5.40
C CYS A 553 12.00 -26.41 6.89
N ASN A 554 13.05 -27.02 7.46
CA ASN A 554 13.47 -26.84 8.86
C ASN A 554 14.81 -26.11 9.04
N VAL A 555 15.45 -25.67 7.95
CA VAL A 555 16.75 -24.99 8.00
C VAL A 555 16.70 -23.68 8.80
N PHE A 556 15.54 -23.01 8.79
CA PHE A 556 15.28 -21.76 9.50
C PHE A 556 14.83 -21.95 10.96
N ASP A 557 14.61 -23.19 11.43
CA ASP A 557 14.03 -23.44 12.76
C ASP A 557 14.91 -22.90 13.90
N SER A 558 16.22 -22.82 13.67
CA SER A 558 17.18 -22.16 14.57
C SER A 558 16.79 -20.72 14.94
N LEU A 559 16.19 -19.95 14.00
CA LEU A 559 15.71 -18.58 14.25
C LEU A 559 14.61 -18.52 15.30
N LEU A 560 13.77 -19.55 15.39
CA LEU A 560 12.65 -19.66 16.33
C LEU A 560 13.08 -19.94 17.77
N HIS A 561 14.37 -20.24 17.97
CA HIS A 561 14.95 -20.72 19.24
C HIS A 561 16.25 -20.01 19.63
N MET A 562 16.70 -18.98 18.89
CA MET A 562 17.87 -18.18 19.29
C MET A 562 17.62 -17.45 20.60
N ARG A 563 18.64 -17.36 21.45
CA ARG A 563 18.58 -16.57 22.70
C ARG A 563 18.64 -15.08 22.39
N THR A 564 17.84 -14.31 23.10
CA THR A 564 17.84 -12.84 23.07
C THR A 564 17.48 -12.31 24.45
N ASP A 565 18.11 -11.22 24.86
CA ASP A 565 17.79 -10.50 26.11
C ASP A 565 16.80 -9.33 25.85
N LYS A 566 16.30 -9.19 24.62
CA LYS A 566 15.36 -8.14 24.19
C LYS A 566 13.93 -8.69 24.08
N GLU A 567 13.06 -8.32 25.02
CA GLU A 567 11.65 -8.78 25.09
C GLU A 567 10.87 -8.61 23.76
N PRO A 568 10.98 -7.49 23.00
CA PRO A 568 10.28 -7.36 21.73
C PRO A 568 10.68 -8.40 20.67
N ILE A 569 11.91 -8.94 20.77
CA ILE A 569 12.45 -9.96 19.88
C ILE A 569 12.04 -11.36 20.35
N GLU A 570 12.07 -11.63 21.67
CA GLU A 570 11.54 -12.90 22.22
C GLU A 570 10.05 -13.06 21.88
N LYS A 571 9.28 -11.98 22.01
CA LYS A 571 7.85 -11.89 21.65
C LYS A 571 7.62 -12.05 20.14
N LEU A 572 8.50 -11.52 19.30
CA LEU A 572 8.48 -11.75 17.84
C LEU A 572 8.71 -13.24 17.50
N GLN A 573 9.72 -13.87 18.12
CA GLN A 573 9.98 -15.31 17.98
C GLN A 573 8.81 -16.14 18.48
N GLN A 574 8.18 -15.76 19.60
CA GLN A 574 7.03 -16.47 20.14
C GLN A 574 5.85 -16.42 19.16
N LEU A 575 5.51 -15.25 18.62
CA LEU A 575 4.43 -15.12 17.62
C LEU A 575 4.71 -15.96 16.36
N LEU A 576 5.95 -15.90 15.83
CA LEU A 576 6.34 -16.68 14.67
C LEU A 576 6.28 -18.18 14.95
N ARG A 577 6.87 -18.64 16.07
CA ARG A 577 6.93 -20.06 16.46
C ARG A 577 5.56 -20.65 16.78
N GLU A 578 4.79 -19.99 17.65
CA GLU A 578 3.58 -20.55 18.27
C GLU A 578 2.31 -20.29 17.44
N ASN A 579 2.14 -19.10 16.88
CA ASN A 579 0.91 -18.73 16.15
C ASN A 579 0.98 -19.01 14.65
N ILE A 580 2.19 -19.11 14.07
CA ILE A 580 2.37 -19.24 12.62
C ILE A 580 3.02 -20.58 12.26
N VAL A 581 4.29 -20.82 12.61
CA VAL A 581 5.03 -22.03 12.17
C VAL A 581 4.43 -23.31 12.75
N HIS A 582 4.09 -23.34 14.04
CA HIS A 582 3.40 -24.49 14.64
C HIS A 582 2.05 -24.76 13.95
N VAL A 583 1.24 -23.71 13.70
CA VAL A 583 -0.08 -23.86 13.07
C VAL A 583 0.05 -24.34 11.62
N LEU A 584 0.98 -23.76 10.85
CA LEU A 584 1.26 -24.08 9.45
C LEU A 584 1.71 -25.53 9.24
N ARG A 585 2.52 -26.08 10.17
CA ARG A 585 2.98 -27.48 10.13
C ARG A 585 2.02 -28.48 10.78
N SER A 586 1.04 -28.00 11.54
CA SER A 586 0.02 -28.87 12.15
C SER A 586 -0.96 -29.43 11.11
N ASN A 587 -1.73 -30.46 11.50
CA ASN A 587 -2.83 -31.00 10.67
C ASN A 587 -3.92 -29.95 10.32
N ILE A 588 -3.92 -28.78 10.98
CA ILE A 588 -4.77 -27.64 10.60
C ILE A 588 -4.19 -26.99 9.34
N GLY A 589 -2.92 -26.60 9.36
CA GLY A 589 -2.19 -25.98 8.24
C GLY A 589 -2.91 -24.79 7.61
N PHE A 590 -3.54 -23.98 8.45
CA PHE A 590 -4.23 -22.75 8.08
C PHE A 590 -3.96 -21.69 9.16
N VAL A 591 -3.26 -20.62 8.78
CA VAL A 591 -2.92 -19.51 9.67
C VAL A 591 -3.88 -18.35 9.38
N GLU A 592 -4.69 -17.96 10.38
CA GLU A 592 -5.63 -16.84 10.30
C GLU A 592 -4.89 -15.49 10.19
N ARG A 593 -5.43 -14.53 9.42
CA ARG A 593 -4.77 -13.23 9.13
C ARG A 593 -4.32 -12.47 10.38
N ASP A 594 -5.06 -12.59 11.48
CA ASP A 594 -4.76 -11.96 12.77
C ASP A 594 -3.39 -12.38 13.33
N ALA A 595 -2.96 -13.62 13.10
CA ALA A 595 -1.64 -14.08 13.55
C ALA A 595 -0.51 -13.30 12.85
N LEU A 596 -0.69 -13.00 11.56
CA LEU A 596 0.26 -12.23 10.78
C LEU A 596 0.18 -10.73 11.07
N TYR A 597 -1.02 -10.17 11.26
CA TYR A 597 -1.19 -8.78 11.71
C TYR A 597 -0.43 -8.52 13.02
N ASN A 598 -0.55 -9.44 13.98
CA ASN A 598 0.20 -9.38 15.24
C ASN A 598 1.71 -9.54 15.02
N LEU A 599 2.17 -10.43 14.12
CA LEU A 599 3.58 -10.54 13.76
C LEU A 599 4.12 -9.23 13.16
N ARG A 600 3.40 -8.60 12.22
CA ARG A 600 3.77 -7.32 11.59
C ARG A 600 3.86 -6.20 12.61
N ALA A 601 2.91 -6.14 13.54
CA ALA A 601 2.94 -5.18 14.65
C ALA A 601 4.15 -5.40 15.58
N GLN A 602 4.49 -6.66 15.89
CA GLN A 602 5.64 -6.98 16.74
C GLN A 602 6.99 -6.77 16.04
N LEU A 603 7.06 -7.06 14.74
CA LEU A 603 8.24 -6.80 13.91
C LEU A 603 8.51 -5.29 13.86
N SER A 604 7.46 -4.50 13.67
CA SER A 604 7.50 -3.04 13.69
C SER A 604 7.95 -2.46 15.04
N GLU A 605 7.52 -3.05 16.16
CA GLU A 605 8.04 -2.71 17.50
C GLU A 605 9.51 -3.10 17.67
N ALA A 606 9.92 -4.26 17.16
CA ALA A 606 11.29 -4.76 17.28
C ALA A 606 12.31 -4.00 16.42
N THR A 607 11.97 -3.62 15.18
CA THR A 607 12.82 -2.81 14.28
C THR A 607 12.69 -1.31 14.51
N SER A 608 11.68 -0.85 15.24
CA SER A 608 11.24 0.55 15.30
C SER A 608 10.80 1.16 13.94
N ASP A 609 10.57 0.34 12.89
CA ASP A 609 10.02 0.78 11.61
C ASP A 609 8.48 0.59 11.56
N PRO A 610 7.66 1.67 11.57
CA PRO A 610 6.20 1.58 11.48
C PRO A 610 5.69 0.97 10.16
N SER A 611 6.48 1.03 9.08
CA SER A 611 6.02 0.65 7.74
C SER A 611 5.85 -0.87 7.54
N PHE A 612 6.51 -1.72 8.34
CA PHE A 612 6.22 -3.17 8.36
C PHE A 612 4.78 -3.49 8.76
N LYS A 613 4.14 -2.62 9.55
CA LYS A 613 2.74 -2.77 9.96
C LYS A 613 1.77 -2.13 8.97
N GLU A 614 2.08 -0.93 8.48
CA GLU A 614 1.12 -0.11 7.72
C GLU A 614 1.26 -0.18 6.19
N MET A 615 2.37 -0.68 5.65
CA MET A 615 2.69 -0.62 4.21
C MET A 615 2.93 -1.99 3.58
N GLU A 616 2.85 -2.04 2.24
CA GLU A 616 3.43 -3.15 1.47
C GLU A 616 4.95 -2.95 1.43
N LYS A 617 5.70 -4.05 1.61
CA LYS A 617 7.17 -4.07 1.63
C LYS A 617 7.66 -5.18 0.70
N ASP A 618 8.97 -5.28 0.53
CA ASP A 618 9.61 -6.32 -0.26
C ASP A 618 10.13 -7.49 0.61
N PRO A 619 10.18 -8.75 0.12
CA PRO A 619 10.82 -9.85 0.85
C PRO A 619 12.28 -9.58 1.24
N SER A 620 13.04 -8.81 0.44
CA SER A 620 14.40 -8.38 0.80
C SER A 620 14.41 -7.46 2.03
N GLU A 621 13.38 -6.64 2.26
CA GLU A 621 13.27 -5.80 3.48
C GLU A 621 12.95 -6.67 4.70
N PHE A 622 12.01 -7.61 4.57
CA PHE A 622 11.65 -8.54 5.64
C PHE A 622 12.83 -9.44 6.04
N LEU A 623 13.54 -10.01 5.06
CA LEU A 623 14.73 -10.83 5.32
C LEU A 623 15.86 -10.01 5.95
N ARG A 624 16.09 -8.75 5.52
CA ARG A 624 17.06 -7.84 6.17
C ARG A 624 16.68 -7.51 7.61
N ALA A 625 15.40 -7.29 7.92
CA ALA A 625 14.95 -7.09 9.28
C ALA A 625 15.17 -8.34 10.16
N LEU A 626 14.98 -9.55 9.62
CA LEU A 626 15.35 -10.78 10.33
C LEU A 626 16.87 -10.92 10.52
N GLU A 627 17.67 -10.53 9.52
CA GLU A 627 19.13 -10.50 9.62
C GLU A 627 19.59 -9.55 10.73
N GLU A 628 19.06 -8.33 10.78
CA GLU A 628 19.41 -7.30 11.77
C GLU A 628 18.98 -7.68 13.19
N LEU A 629 17.74 -8.13 13.38
CA LEU A 629 17.19 -8.46 14.70
C LEU A 629 17.82 -9.71 15.34
N PHE A 630 18.17 -10.70 14.53
CA PHE A 630 18.68 -12.00 14.99
C PHE A 630 20.19 -12.20 14.74
N HIS A 631 20.86 -11.22 14.13
CA HIS A 631 22.23 -11.35 13.59
C HIS A 631 22.38 -12.58 12.67
N TYR A 632 21.33 -12.89 11.91
CA TYR A 632 21.17 -14.13 11.17
C TYR A 632 21.71 -14.03 9.73
N ALA A 633 23.03 -13.98 9.62
CA ALA A 633 23.75 -13.71 8.37
C ALA A 633 24.64 -14.91 7.92
N PRO A 634 24.04 -16.06 7.53
CA PRO A 634 24.78 -17.30 7.26
C PRO A 634 25.57 -17.33 5.94
N LEU A 635 25.39 -16.37 5.03
CA LEU A 635 26.22 -16.23 3.84
C LEU A 635 27.44 -15.35 4.17
N LYS A 636 28.65 -15.95 4.13
CA LYS A 636 29.91 -15.24 4.41
C LYS A 636 30.78 -15.13 3.17
N THR A 637 31.23 -13.94 2.81
CA THR A 637 32.09 -13.68 1.65
C THR A 637 33.38 -12.98 2.00
N ILE A 638 34.43 -13.22 1.21
CA ILE A 638 35.77 -12.64 1.33
C ILE A 638 36.32 -12.20 -0.04
N PRO A 639 37.18 -11.18 -0.11
CA PRO A 639 37.99 -10.88 -1.29
C PRO A 639 38.96 -12.03 -1.64
N PRO A 640 39.44 -12.12 -2.90
CA PRO A 640 40.41 -13.12 -3.32
C PRO A 640 41.83 -12.66 -2.95
N ASP A 641 42.73 -13.62 -2.74
CA ASP A 641 44.19 -13.48 -2.67
C ASP A 641 44.78 -12.39 -1.73
N GLN A 642 43.99 -11.83 -0.80
CA GLN A 642 44.55 -11.14 0.37
C GLN A 642 44.99 -12.17 1.42
N SER A 643 46.23 -12.08 1.87
CA SER A 643 46.67 -12.78 3.08
C SER A 643 45.89 -12.26 4.29
N PRO A 644 45.56 -13.11 5.28
CA PRO A 644 44.89 -12.65 6.49
C PRO A 644 45.71 -11.58 7.20
N ASN A 645 45.18 -10.37 7.26
CA ASN A 645 45.66 -9.35 8.18
C ASN A 645 44.83 -9.53 9.46
N PRO A 646 45.43 -10.01 10.58
CA PRO A 646 44.68 -10.41 11.78
C PRO A 646 43.96 -9.26 12.49
N ASN A 647 44.14 -8.01 12.03
CA ASN A 647 43.48 -6.81 12.52
C ASN A 647 42.44 -6.22 11.53
N ALA A 648 42.08 -6.91 10.43
CA ALA A 648 41.14 -6.42 9.42
C ALA A 648 40.01 -7.42 9.13
N SER A 649 38.80 -7.11 9.59
CA SER A 649 37.59 -7.92 9.40
C SER A 649 37.01 -7.79 7.98
N ASN A 650 37.74 -8.30 6.99
CA ASN A 650 37.36 -8.26 5.57
C ASN A 650 36.31 -9.33 5.17
N VAL A 651 35.55 -9.86 6.14
CA VAL A 651 34.48 -10.83 5.93
C VAL A 651 33.14 -10.10 5.93
N THR A 652 32.41 -10.15 4.82
CA THR A 652 31.03 -9.62 4.75
C THR A 652 30.04 -10.74 5.03
N THR A 653 29.03 -10.48 5.84
CA THR A 653 27.93 -11.42 6.16
C THR A 653 26.61 -10.91 5.57
N ASN A 654 25.79 -11.81 5.03
CA ASN A 654 24.44 -11.51 4.51
C ASN A 654 23.46 -12.68 4.80
N ILE A 655 22.15 -12.44 4.76
CA ILE A 655 21.11 -13.49 4.71
C ILE A 655 20.79 -13.95 3.26
N MET A 656 21.08 -13.12 2.26
CA MET A 656 20.78 -13.35 0.84
C MET A 656 21.91 -12.84 -0.06
N TRP A 657 21.93 -13.28 -1.31
CA TRP A 657 22.77 -12.70 -2.37
C TRP A 657 21.90 -12.02 -3.42
N GLU A 658 21.97 -10.68 -3.52
CA GLU A 658 21.28 -9.92 -4.55
C GLU A 658 22.11 -9.88 -5.82
N MET A 659 21.70 -10.66 -6.84
CA MET A 659 22.45 -10.78 -8.08
C MET A 659 22.26 -9.56 -8.98
N PHE A 660 23.31 -9.30 -9.75
CA PHE A 660 23.37 -8.31 -10.80
C PHE A 660 23.99 -8.95 -12.05
N ASP A 661 23.90 -8.25 -13.17
CA ASP A 661 24.42 -8.64 -14.47
C ASP A 661 24.98 -7.36 -15.12
N ALA A 662 26.30 -7.21 -15.16
CA ALA A 662 26.92 -6.03 -15.76
C ALA A 662 27.03 -6.11 -17.29
N ASN A 663 26.69 -7.24 -17.91
CA ASN A 663 26.84 -7.47 -19.34
C ASN A 663 25.54 -8.04 -19.98
N PRO A 664 24.45 -7.25 -20.00
CA PRO A 664 23.10 -7.70 -20.30
C PRO A 664 22.93 -8.13 -21.77
N GLN A 665 23.23 -9.40 -22.04
CA GLN A 665 22.88 -10.07 -23.28
C GLN A 665 21.38 -10.34 -23.30
N ASN A 666 20.67 -9.82 -24.31
CA ASN A 666 19.23 -10.02 -24.51
C ASN A 666 18.89 -11.46 -24.94
N LEU A 667 19.04 -12.42 -24.01
CA LEU A 667 18.83 -13.84 -24.23
C LEU A 667 17.39 -14.25 -23.85
N LEU A 668 16.89 -15.30 -24.51
CA LEU A 668 15.55 -15.83 -24.24
C LEU A 668 15.44 -16.40 -22.82
N SER A 669 16.42 -17.20 -22.42
CA SER A 669 16.50 -17.86 -21.12
C SER A 669 17.95 -17.94 -20.62
N THR A 670 18.11 -18.13 -19.31
CA THR A 670 19.39 -18.50 -18.68
C THR A 670 19.14 -19.28 -17.39
N ASN A 671 20.16 -19.95 -16.87
CA ASN A 671 20.14 -20.67 -15.59
C ASN A 671 20.50 -19.73 -14.43
N ILE A 672 19.81 -19.83 -13.30
CA ILE A 672 20.06 -18.97 -12.13
C ILE A 672 21.46 -19.19 -11.52
N ALA A 673 21.99 -20.42 -11.61
CA ALA A 673 23.36 -20.75 -11.22
C ALA A 673 24.41 -20.10 -12.13
N SER A 674 24.07 -19.79 -13.39
CA SER A 674 24.94 -19.04 -14.30
C SER A 674 24.96 -17.55 -13.95
N ILE A 675 23.80 -16.95 -13.64
CA ILE A 675 23.72 -15.58 -13.14
C ILE A 675 24.54 -15.45 -11.83
N PHE A 676 24.40 -16.41 -10.92
CA PHE A 676 25.13 -16.42 -9.65
C PHE A 676 26.65 -16.46 -9.83
N ARG A 677 27.16 -17.36 -10.68
CA ARG A 677 28.61 -17.42 -11.00
C ARG A 677 29.12 -16.14 -11.64
N ASN A 678 28.38 -15.57 -12.61
CA ASN A 678 28.76 -14.31 -13.25
C ASN A 678 28.84 -13.18 -12.21
N SER A 679 27.82 -13.06 -11.36
CA SER A 679 27.74 -12.06 -10.28
C SER A 679 28.90 -12.16 -9.27
N LEU A 680 29.37 -13.38 -8.93
CA LEU A 680 30.57 -13.60 -8.11
C LEU A 680 31.89 -13.32 -8.84
N SER A 681 31.90 -13.36 -10.18
CA SER A 681 33.09 -13.03 -10.97
C SER A 681 33.26 -11.53 -11.22
N GLU A 682 32.17 -10.77 -11.27
CA GLU A 682 32.16 -9.33 -11.55
C GLU A 682 32.41 -8.47 -10.30
N ILE A 683 31.87 -8.86 -9.14
CA ILE A 683 32.36 -8.40 -7.82
C ILE A 683 33.22 -9.54 -7.30
N PRO A 684 34.57 -9.48 -7.43
CA PRO A 684 35.43 -10.61 -7.14
C PRO A 684 35.44 -10.90 -5.64
N VAL A 685 34.61 -11.85 -5.22
CA VAL A 685 34.57 -12.41 -3.86
C VAL A 685 34.23 -13.90 -3.92
N LYS A 686 34.68 -14.66 -2.92
CA LYS A 686 34.33 -16.07 -2.77
C LYS A 686 33.60 -16.31 -1.46
N LEU A 687 32.81 -17.38 -1.38
CA LEU A 687 32.19 -17.80 -0.12
C LEU A 687 33.28 -18.32 0.82
N ALA A 688 33.36 -17.78 2.04
CA ALA A 688 34.35 -18.19 3.04
C ALA A 688 34.00 -19.55 3.70
N THR A 689 32.72 -19.90 3.65
CA THR A 689 32.13 -21.12 4.23
C THR A 689 31.04 -21.65 3.30
N ILE A 690 30.79 -22.95 3.29
CA ILE A 690 29.59 -23.53 2.67
C ILE A 690 28.38 -23.17 3.55
N PRO A 691 27.39 -22.41 3.07
CA PRO A 691 26.29 -21.96 3.92
C PRO A 691 25.24 -23.09 4.11
N PRO A 692 24.45 -23.06 5.20
CA PRO A 692 23.35 -24.00 5.41
C PRO A 692 22.22 -23.82 4.39
N PHE A 693 21.96 -22.58 3.97
CA PHE A 693 21.07 -22.25 2.87
C PHE A 693 21.64 -21.07 2.08
N LEU A 694 21.12 -20.87 0.87
CA LEU A 694 21.43 -19.72 0.03
C LEU A 694 20.13 -19.18 -0.55
N ILE A 695 19.83 -17.90 -0.29
CA ILE A 695 18.73 -17.18 -0.94
C ILE A 695 19.35 -16.35 -2.06
N LEU A 696 19.03 -16.67 -3.30
CA LEU A 696 19.43 -15.91 -4.49
C LEU A 696 18.30 -14.99 -4.94
N VAL A 697 18.55 -13.69 -5.03
CA VAL A 697 17.57 -12.71 -5.54
C VAL A 697 17.90 -12.37 -6.99
N ALA A 698 16.94 -12.53 -7.89
CA ALA A 698 17.10 -12.27 -9.32
C ALA A 698 17.45 -10.79 -9.62
N PRO A 699 18.23 -10.51 -10.68
CA PRO A 699 18.46 -9.15 -11.15
C PRO A 699 17.15 -8.39 -11.41
N ARG A 700 16.92 -7.31 -10.68
CA ARG A 700 15.66 -6.53 -10.71
C ARG A 700 15.67 -5.48 -11.83
N HIS A 701 15.55 -5.92 -13.07
CA HIS A 701 15.36 -5.03 -14.21
C HIS A 701 13.88 -4.71 -14.44
N THR A 702 13.59 -3.53 -15.01
CA THR A 702 12.25 -3.24 -15.54
C THR A 702 11.91 -4.19 -16.69
N ARG A 703 10.62 -4.41 -17.01
CA ARG A 703 10.20 -5.33 -18.11
C ARG A 703 10.82 -4.99 -19.48
N SER A 704 11.31 -3.77 -19.69
CA SER A 704 11.99 -3.31 -20.90
C SER A 704 13.53 -3.30 -20.81
N GLN A 705 14.12 -3.74 -19.69
CA GLN A 705 15.57 -3.76 -19.45
C GLN A 705 16.10 -5.11 -18.95
N ARG A 706 15.25 -6.14 -18.84
CA ARG A 706 15.69 -7.50 -18.45
C ARG A 706 16.59 -8.10 -19.52
N SER A 707 17.81 -8.46 -19.16
CA SER A 707 18.71 -9.28 -19.99
C SER A 707 18.06 -10.59 -20.40
N TYR A 708 17.34 -11.22 -19.46
CA TYR A 708 16.74 -12.54 -19.62
C TYR A 708 15.22 -12.46 -19.57
N ARG A 709 14.53 -12.97 -20.60
CA ARG A 709 13.07 -13.04 -20.60
C ARG A 709 12.56 -14.10 -19.60
N TYR A 710 13.29 -15.22 -19.50
CA TYR A 710 13.05 -16.33 -18.59
C TYR A 710 14.31 -16.69 -17.80
N ILE A 711 14.12 -17.25 -16.60
CA ILE A 711 15.15 -17.76 -15.70
C ILE A 711 14.77 -19.21 -15.35
N ILE A 712 15.70 -20.14 -15.59
CA ILE A 712 15.57 -21.55 -15.21
C ILE A 712 16.10 -21.70 -13.77
N PRO A 713 15.29 -22.22 -12.83
CA PRO A 713 15.73 -22.50 -11.47
C PRO A 713 16.49 -23.84 -11.44
N ASP A 714 17.82 -23.79 -11.50
CA ASP A 714 18.67 -24.97 -11.37
C ASP A 714 18.30 -25.79 -10.14
N ARG A 715 18.05 -27.10 -10.30
CA ARG A 715 17.66 -27.97 -9.18
C ARG A 715 18.75 -28.10 -8.10
N GLN A 716 20.01 -27.96 -8.49
CA GLN A 716 21.18 -28.02 -7.62
C GLN A 716 22.22 -26.97 -8.03
N ILE A 717 22.67 -26.16 -7.08
CA ILE A 717 23.88 -25.34 -7.22
C ILE A 717 25.05 -26.16 -6.69
N ILE A 718 26.03 -26.43 -7.55
CA ILE A 718 27.32 -27.02 -7.15
C ILE A 718 28.20 -25.90 -6.60
N LEU A 719 28.78 -26.11 -5.42
CA LEU A 719 29.71 -25.19 -4.76
C LEU A 719 31.15 -25.66 -4.96
N ASP A 720 31.71 -25.27 -6.09
CA ASP A 720 33.09 -25.58 -6.51
C ASP A 720 34.13 -24.62 -5.90
N ASN A 721 35.41 -24.83 -6.23
CA ASN A 721 36.52 -23.96 -5.77
C ASN A 721 36.48 -22.56 -6.40
N ASP A 722 35.73 -22.34 -7.48
CA ASP A 722 35.59 -21.01 -8.09
C ASP A 722 34.58 -20.17 -7.30
N ILE A 723 33.55 -20.79 -6.73
CA ILE A 723 32.58 -20.16 -5.83
C ILE A 723 33.10 -20.06 -4.37
N VAL A 724 33.84 -21.05 -3.86
CA VAL A 724 34.19 -21.18 -2.42
C VAL A 724 35.69 -21.16 -2.16
N GLN A 725 36.09 -20.36 -1.17
CA GLN A 725 37.46 -20.28 -0.64
C GLN A 725 37.43 -20.55 0.87
N LEU A 726 37.65 -21.80 1.26
CA LEU A 726 37.62 -22.22 2.66
C LEU A 726 38.75 -21.57 3.46
N VAL A 727 38.42 -21.09 4.67
CA VAL A 727 39.34 -20.41 5.59
C VAL A 727 39.48 -21.23 6.88
N CYS A 728 40.72 -21.47 7.34
CA CYS A 728 40.97 -22.23 8.56
C CYS A 728 40.64 -21.41 9.80
N VAL A 729 39.64 -21.83 10.59
CA VAL A 729 39.15 -21.13 11.80
C VAL A 729 40.23 -20.88 12.87
N LYS A 730 41.39 -21.56 12.80
CA LYS A 730 42.48 -21.46 13.79
C LYS A 730 43.79 -20.84 13.30
N CYS A 731 43.99 -20.72 11.99
CA CYS A 731 45.22 -20.12 11.44
C CYS A 731 44.99 -19.23 10.23
N GLU A 732 43.72 -18.99 9.87
CA GLU A 732 43.21 -18.11 8.83
C GLU A 732 43.69 -18.43 7.40
N LYS A 733 44.54 -19.46 7.25
CA LYS A 733 45.02 -19.94 5.94
C LYS A 733 43.89 -20.53 5.10
N THR A 734 44.01 -20.31 3.81
CA THR A 734 43.04 -20.63 2.75
C THR A 734 43.31 -22.00 2.07
N ASN A 735 42.38 -22.45 1.23
CA ASN A 735 42.60 -23.54 0.25
C ASN A 735 43.46 -23.12 -0.95
N HIS A 736 43.49 -21.83 -1.29
CA HIS A 736 44.36 -21.27 -2.33
C HIS A 736 45.54 -20.51 -1.70
N GLY A 737 46.77 -21.03 -1.86
CA GLY A 737 48.01 -20.43 -1.36
C GLY A 737 49.25 -21.14 -1.91
N GLN A 738 50.35 -20.42 -2.14
CA GLN A 738 51.41 -20.86 -3.06
C GLN A 738 52.30 -22.02 -2.56
N ASP A 739 52.47 -22.23 -1.25
CA ASP A 739 53.42 -23.22 -0.72
C ASP A 739 52.84 -24.64 -0.52
N GLN A 740 51.50 -24.77 -0.41
CA GLN A 740 50.74 -26.04 -0.50
C GLN A 740 49.24 -25.77 -0.32
N PRO A 741 48.34 -26.39 -1.10
CA PRO A 741 46.91 -26.36 -0.82
C PRO A 741 46.61 -27.15 0.45
N HIS A 742 45.92 -26.53 1.42
CA HIS A 742 45.51 -27.24 2.64
C HIS A 742 44.34 -28.16 2.37
N ASP A 743 44.45 -29.41 2.83
CA ASP A 743 43.27 -30.26 3.06
C ASP A 743 42.48 -29.73 4.26
N PHE A 744 41.18 -29.47 4.04
CA PHE A 744 40.25 -29.01 5.07
C PHE A 744 39.40 -30.15 5.60
N TYR A 745 39.16 -30.09 6.91
CA TYR A 745 38.42 -31.10 7.66
C TYR A 745 37.38 -30.46 8.58
N SER A 746 36.27 -31.14 8.77
CA SER A 746 35.28 -30.87 9.82
C SER A 746 35.27 -32.00 10.86
N CYS A 747 34.83 -31.71 12.08
CA CYS A 747 34.63 -32.69 13.13
C CYS A 747 33.44 -32.28 14.02
N ASP A 748 32.33 -32.99 13.86
CA ASP A 748 31.04 -32.64 14.47
C ASP A 748 31.09 -32.64 16.00
N ALA A 749 31.91 -33.51 16.60
CA ALA A 749 32.07 -33.63 18.05
C ALA A 749 32.93 -32.51 18.69
N CYS A 750 33.92 -31.98 17.97
CA CYS A 750 34.77 -30.87 18.46
C CYS A 750 34.07 -29.52 18.32
N TYR A 751 33.28 -29.35 17.26
CA TYR A 751 32.46 -28.16 17.02
C TYR A 751 31.62 -27.77 18.26
N TRP A 752 30.88 -28.72 18.86
CA TRP A 752 29.98 -28.45 20.00
C TRP A 752 30.69 -27.93 21.27
N LYS A 753 31.99 -28.22 21.45
CA LYS A 753 32.78 -27.72 22.58
C LYS A 753 33.33 -26.31 22.35
N GLU A 754 33.61 -25.96 21.09
CA GLU A 754 34.23 -24.68 20.74
C GLU A 754 33.20 -23.57 20.46
N SER A 755 32.00 -23.92 19.97
CA SER A 755 30.91 -22.94 19.81
C SER A 755 30.43 -22.36 21.14
N GLN A 756 30.51 -23.12 22.24
CA GLN A 756 30.15 -22.66 23.58
C GLN A 756 31.13 -21.62 24.18
N SER A 757 32.39 -21.59 23.73
CA SER A 757 33.43 -20.74 24.33
C SER A 757 33.68 -19.42 23.59
N LEU A 758 33.20 -19.29 22.35
CA LEU A 758 33.46 -18.12 21.49
C LEU A 758 32.35 -17.05 21.51
N SER A 759 31.28 -17.22 22.31
CA SER A 759 30.07 -16.36 22.29
C SER A 759 29.42 -16.19 20.89
N ILE A 760 29.70 -17.14 20.00
CA ILE A 760 29.22 -17.17 18.62
C ILE A 760 27.72 -17.46 18.60
N ALA A 761 26.96 -16.66 17.84
CA ALA A 761 25.52 -16.88 17.67
C ALA A 761 25.27 -18.27 17.04
N THR A 762 24.19 -18.93 17.45
CA THR A 762 23.95 -20.38 17.23
C THR A 762 23.71 -20.83 15.78
N THR A 763 24.05 -19.98 14.81
CA THR A 763 23.77 -20.12 13.38
C THR A 763 25.02 -20.02 12.49
N ASP A 764 26.15 -19.55 13.03
CA ASP A 764 27.50 -19.61 12.42
C ASP A 764 28.07 -21.05 12.32
N ALA A 765 27.24 -22.04 12.62
CA ALA A 765 27.62 -23.11 13.53
C ALA A 765 27.64 -24.50 12.89
N LYS A 766 27.72 -24.63 11.55
CA LYS A 766 27.70 -25.95 10.89
C LYS A 766 28.79 -26.19 9.82
N VAL A 767 29.64 -25.22 9.49
CA VAL A 767 30.85 -25.43 8.65
C VAL A 767 32.05 -24.65 9.20
N LEU A 768 32.46 -24.98 10.43
CA LEU A 768 33.82 -24.63 10.90
C LEU A 768 34.81 -25.61 10.28
N CYS A 769 35.64 -25.12 9.36
CA CYS A 769 36.66 -25.92 8.69
C CYS A 769 38.07 -25.63 9.24
N TYR A 770 38.85 -26.69 9.43
CA TYR A 770 40.20 -26.63 9.98
C TYR A 770 41.17 -27.32 9.01
N CYS A 771 42.37 -26.78 8.82
CA CYS A 771 43.44 -27.58 8.20
C CYS A 771 43.86 -28.71 9.16
N GLY A 772 44.34 -29.83 8.62
CA GLY A 772 44.64 -31.04 9.41
C GLY A 772 45.53 -30.80 10.64
N THR A 773 46.53 -29.92 10.54
CA THR A 773 47.40 -29.52 11.65
C THR A 773 46.65 -28.81 12.78
N CYS A 774 45.71 -27.92 12.44
CA CYS A 774 44.91 -27.19 13.43
C CYS A 774 43.87 -28.11 14.09
N LEU A 775 43.23 -29.00 13.33
CA LEU A 775 42.31 -30.00 13.90
C LEU A 775 43.04 -30.95 14.87
N THR A 776 44.22 -31.42 14.48
CA THR A 776 45.09 -32.26 15.32
C THR A 776 45.52 -31.56 16.60
N LYS A 777 45.71 -30.23 16.57
CA LYS A 777 45.97 -29.45 17.78
C LYS A 777 44.71 -29.31 18.65
N LEU A 778 43.57 -28.95 18.05
CA LEU A 778 42.29 -28.82 18.76
C LEU A 778 41.89 -30.11 19.51
N HIS A 779 42.11 -31.27 18.91
CA HIS A 779 41.86 -32.57 19.54
C HIS A 779 42.75 -32.81 20.78
N LYS A 780 44.02 -32.37 20.75
CA LYS A 780 44.94 -32.45 21.90
C LYS A 780 44.54 -31.46 22.99
N ASP A 781 44.27 -30.21 22.61
CA ASP A 781 43.92 -29.13 23.55
C ASP A 781 42.58 -29.42 24.28
N LEU A 782 41.64 -30.13 23.63
CA LEU A 782 40.37 -30.57 24.20
C LEU A 782 40.41 -31.94 24.91
N ALA A 783 41.60 -32.52 25.12
CA ALA A 783 41.90 -33.65 26.00
C ALA A 783 40.94 -34.87 25.91
N HIS A 784 40.70 -35.38 24.71
CA HIS A 784 39.90 -36.60 24.48
C HIS A 784 40.53 -37.53 23.43
N GLU A 785 40.25 -38.83 23.52
CA GLU A 785 40.82 -39.81 22.59
C GLU A 785 40.19 -39.69 21.19
N ILE A 786 41.05 -39.54 20.18
CA ILE A 786 40.68 -39.22 18.79
C ILE A 786 39.93 -40.39 18.09
N THR A 787 40.04 -41.60 18.64
CA THR A 787 39.63 -42.88 18.04
C THR A 787 38.15 -43.02 17.69
N ASN A 788 37.27 -42.19 18.27
CA ASN A 788 35.83 -42.21 18.03
C ASN A 788 35.29 -40.96 17.29
N HIS A 789 36.16 -40.09 16.76
CA HIS A 789 35.73 -38.84 16.11
C HIS A 789 35.63 -39.00 14.58
N ASP A 790 34.42 -38.79 14.04
CA ASP A 790 34.12 -38.80 12.61
C ASP A 790 34.63 -37.51 11.92
N THR A 791 35.95 -37.48 11.66
CA THR A 791 36.63 -36.37 10.98
C THR A 791 36.48 -36.49 9.47
N LYS A 792 35.71 -35.60 8.85
CA LYS A 792 35.41 -35.64 7.42
C LYS A 792 36.30 -34.66 6.66
N LYS A 793 37.02 -35.14 5.63
CA LYS A 793 37.67 -34.26 4.65
C LYS A 793 36.59 -33.59 3.79
N ILE A 794 36.71 -32.28 3.60
CA ILE A 794 35.77 -31.48 2.82
C ILE A 794 36.15 -31.60 1.33
N ASP A 795 35.27 -32.23 0.53
CA ASP A 795 35.44 -32.42 -0.91
C ASP A 795 34.49 -31.46 -1.66
N MET A 796 35.01 -30.33 -2.12
CA MET A 796 34.22 -29.28 -2.79
C MET A 796 33.42 -29.80 -3.99
N ASN A 797 33.91 -30.83 -4.69
CA ASN A 797 33.21 -31.43 -5.84
C ASN A 797 31.89 -32.12 -5.46
N ARG A 798 31.64 -32.35 -4.16
CA ARG A 798 30.42 -32.97 -3.62
C ARG A 798 29.47 -31.99 -2.94
N HIS A 799 29.89 -30.76 -2.69
CA HIS A 799 29.04 -29.79 -2.01
C HIS A 799 28.01 -29.21 -2.97
N LYS A 800 26.75 -29.52 -2.71
CA LYS A 800 25.60 -29.07 -3.49
C LYS A 800 24.53 -28.50 -2.59
N LEU A 801 23.96 -27.37 -2.98
CA LEU A 801 22.73 -26.85 -2.41
C LEU A 801 21.57 -27.22 -3.34
N ASN A 802 20.45 -27.68 -2.79
CA ASN A 802 19.29 -28.16 -3.55
C ASN A 802 18.19 -27.11 -3.51
N LEU A 803 17.54 -26.85 -4.65
CA LEU A 803 16.38 -25.96 -4.69
C LEU A 803 15.24 -26.57 -3.87
N PHE A 804 14.69 -25.80 -2.93
CA PHE A 804 13.52 -26.19 -2.13
C PHE A 804 12.40 -25.16 -2.13
N ALA A 805 12.64 -23.90 -2.52
CA ALA A 805 11.55 -22.96 -2.79
C ALA A 805 11.89 -21.93 -3.88
N VAL A 806 10.86 -21.44 -4.56
CA VAL A 806 10.92 -20.29 -5.48
C VAL A 806 9.77 -19.35 -5.17
N LEU A 807 10.09 -18.07 -4.98
CA LEU A 807 9.11 -16.99 -4.75
C LEU A 807 8.96 -16.17 -6.03
N CYS A 808 7.72 -16.01 -6.52
CA CYS A 808 7.40 -15.42 -7.81
C CYS A 808 6.51 -14.18 -7.68
N ILE A 809 6.79 -13.09 -8.41
CA ILE A 809 6.06 -11.81 -8.36
C ILE A 809 5.56 -11.38 -9.76
N GLU A 810 4.24 -11.20 -9.91
CA GLU A 810 3.66 -10.49 -11.07
C GLU A 810 2.92 -9.25 -10.55
N THR A 811 3.26 -8.09 -11.12
CA THR A 811 2.95 -6.73 -10.62
C THR A 811 3.36 -6.51 -9.17
N SER A 812 2.52 -6.85 -8.20
CA SER A 812 2.79 -6.82 -6.76
C SER A 812 2.43 -8.14 -6.05
N HIS A 813 1.79 -9.09 -6.75
CA HIS A 813 1.29 -10.32 -6.13
C HIS A 813 2.35 -11.41 -6.04
N TYR A 814 2.70 -11.80 -4.82
CA TYR A 814 3.67 -12.84 -4.50
C TYR A 814 3.01 -14.22 -4.33
N VAL A 815 3.57 -15.24 -4.97
CA VAL A 815 3.19 -16.66 -4.81
C VAL A 815 4.43 -17.52 -4.66
N ALA A 816 4.31 -18.67 -4.01
CA ALA A 816 5.42 -19.57 -3.72
C ALA A 816 5.27 -20.93 -4.40
N PHE A 817 6.40 -21.49 -4.86
CA PHE A 817 6.57 -22.92 -5.10
C PHE A 817 7.47 -23.47 -4.00
N VAL A 818 7.05 -24.50 -3.26
CA VAL A 818 7.82 -25.08 -2.14
C VAL A 818 7.87 -26.60 -2.25
N LYS A 819 9.04 -27.16 -2.02
CA LYS A 819 9.33 -28.59 -2.09
C LYS A 819 9.01 -29.27 -0.77
N PHE A 820 8.13 -30.26 -0.82
CA PHE A 820 7.86 -31.18 0.29
C PHE A 820 8.64 -32.49 0.10
N LYS A 821 9.35 -32.94 1.14
CA LYS A 821 10.08 -34.22 1.15
C LYS A 821 9.28 -35.29 1.90
N GLN A 822 8.98 -36.39 1.23
CA GLN A 822 8.46 -37.60 1.86
C GLN A 822 9.60 -38.38 2.51
N GLN A 823 9.31 -39.12 3.59
CA GLN A 823 10.28 -39.95 4.31
C GLN A 823 11.02 -40.98 3.41
N ASN A 824 10.38 -41.41 2.31
CA ASN A 824 10.92 -42.38 1.35
C ASN A 824 11.81 -41.76 0.25
N GLN A 825 12.48 -40.63 0.52
CA GLN A 825 13.34 -39.88 -0.44
C GLN A 825 12.64 -39.42 -1.73
N ARG A 826 11.32 -39.51 -1.81
CA ARG A 826 10.50 -38.87 -2.84
C ARG A 826 10.20 -37.44 -2.43
N HIS A 827 10.10 -36.54 -3.41
CA HIS A 827 9.64 -35.18 -3.18
C HIS A 827 8.44 -34.85 -4.06
N GLU A 828 7.66 -33.86 -3.63
CA GLU A 828 6.55 -33.27 -4.38
C GLU A 828 6.68 -31.74 -4.26
N TRP A 829 6.26 -31.01 -5.29
CA TRP A 829 6.21 -29.55 -5.23
C TRP A 829 4.79 -29.08 -4.93
N MET A 830 4.70 -27.99 -4.17
CA MET A 830 3.46 -27.36 -3.75
C MET A 830 3.45 -25.91 -4.24
N PHE A 831 2.34 -25.47 -4.84
CA PHE A 831 2.07 -24.07 -5.15
C PHE A 831 1.28 -23.46 -3.99
N PHE A 832 1.61 -22.23 -3.59
CA PHE A 832 0.90 -21.47 -2.57
C PHE A 832 0.60 -20.04 -3.04
N ASP A 833 -0.65 -19.64 -2.87
CA ASP A 833 -1.17 -18.29 -3.07
C ASP A 833 -2.03 -17.89 -1.86
N SER A 834 -1.71 -16.78 -1.20
CA SER A 834 -2.41 -16.33 0.01
C SER A 834 -3.73 -15.59 -0.26
N MET A 835 -4.00 -15.22 -1.52
CA MET A 835 -5.15 -14.43 -1.97
C MET A 835 -5.83 -15.06 -3.20
N SER A 836 -5.79 -16.38 -3.32
CA SER A 836 -6.24 -17.14 -4.50
C SER A 836 -7.72 -16.92 -4.87
N ASP A 837 -8.57 -16.56 -3.91
CA ASP A 837 -9.99 -16.21 -4.10
C ASP A 837 -10.46 -15.31 -2.92
N ARG A 838 -11.69 -14.77 -2.95
CA ARG A 838 -12.23 -13.86 -1.91
C ARG A 838 -13.69 -14.12 -1.55
N ILE A 839 -13.98 -14.26 -0.26
CA ILE A 839 -15.36 -14.25 0.26
C ILE A 839 -15.83 -12.79 0.39
N HIS A 840 -16.91 -12.45 -0.32
CA HIS A 840 -17.63 -11.17 -0.23
C HIS A 840 -16.75 -9.90 -0.28
N ASN A 841 -15.63 -9.96 -1.00
CA ASN A 841 -14.59 -8.91 -1.10
C ASN A 841 -13.85 -8.52 0.20
N GLU A 842 -14.15 -9.12 1.35
CA GLU A 842 -13.58 -8.76 2.65
C GLU A 842 -12.53 -9.75 3.18
N LYS A 843 -12.67 -11.04 2.84
CA LYS A 843 -11.79 -12.11 3.33
C LYS A 843 -11.07 -12.83 2.18
N ASN A 844 -9.74 -12.83 2.21
CA ASN A 844 -8.91 -13.62 1.29
C ASN A 844 -9.02 -15.12 1.61
N ILE A 845 -8.93 -15.95 0.57
CA ILE A 845 -8.95 -17.41 0.66
C ILE A 845 -7.61 -17.93 0.13
N PRO A 846 -6.74 -18.50 0.99
CA PRO A 846 -5.47 -19.04 0.55
C PRO A 846 -5.64 -20.46 -0.02
N LEU A 847 -4.75 -20.82 -0.95
CA LEU A 847 -4.72 -22.12 -1.63
C LEU A 847 -3.32 -22.72 -1.52
N VAL A 848 -3.23 -24.00 -1.12
CA VAL A 848 -2.04 -24.84 -1.34
C VAL A 848 -2.41 -26.02 -2.23
N ASP A 849 -1.76 -26.15 -3.38
CA ASP A 849 -2.06 -27.20 -4.37
C ASP A 849 -0.78 -27.91 -4.85
N ARG A 850 -0.90 -29.15 -5.37
CA ARG A 850 0.25 -29.92 -5.86
C ARG A 850 0.71 -29.45 -7.25
N VAL A 851 2.01 -29.58 -7.49
CA VAL A 851 2.66 -29.35 -8.79
C VAL A 851 3.54 -30.56 -9.12
N PRO A 852 2.95 -31.74 -9.42
CA PRO A 852 3.71 -32.96 -9.66
C PRO A 852 4.66 -32.85 -10.86
N ASP A 853 4.31 -31.98 -11.82
CA ASP A 853 5.06 -31.78 -13.05
C ASP A 853 6.23 -30.78 -12.93
N PHE A 854 6.43 -30.12 -11.78
CA PHE A 854 7.41 -29.04 -11.60
C PHE A 854 8.82 -29.42 -12.07
N ASP A 855 9.28 -30.61 -11.69
CA ASP A 855 10.59 -31.10 -12.12
C ASP A 855 10.62 -31.39 -13.63
N ARG A 856 9.54 -31.94 -14.22
CA ARG A 856 9.47 -32.15 -15.68
C ARG A 856 9.54 -30.82 -16.41
N TRP A 857 8.90 -29.77 -15.91
CA TRP A 857 8.97 -28.44 -16.53
C TRP A 857 10.39 -27.89 -16.58
N ILE A 858 11.26 -28.23 -15.62
CA ILE A 858 12.68 -27.86 -15.67
C ILE A 858 13.41 -28.68 -16.74
N ASP A 859 13.15 -29.99 -16.85
CA ASP A 859 13.70 -30.81 -17.95
C ASP A 859 13.26 -30.28 -19.32
N ASP A 860 11.96 -29.98 -19.48
CA ASP A 860 11.37 -29.40 -20.69
C ASP A 860 12.05 -28.06 -21.02
N ALA A 861 12.29 -27.19 -20.03
CA ALA A 861 12.95 -25.89 -20.17
C ALA A 861 14.46 -25.96 -20.48
N GLU A 862 15.16 -27.00 -19.99
CA GLU A 862 16.59 -27.23 -20.22
C GLU A 862 16.85 -27.94 -21.57
N GLN A 863 15.91 -28.76 -22.05
CA GLN A 863 16.10 -29.66 -23.21
C GLN A 863 15.36 -29.22 -24.48
N ASP A 864 14.13 -28.69 -24.37
CA ASP A 864 13.38 -28.23 -25.54
C ASP A 864 13.64 -26.74 -25.84
N LYS A 865 14.35 -26.52 -26.95
CA LYS A 865 14.64 -25.21 -27.53
C LYS A 865 13.38 -24.40 -27.85
N TYR A 866 12.22 -25.02 -28.03
CA TYR A 866 10.96 -24.34 -28.38
C TYR A 866 10.05 -24.06 -27.16
N PHE A 867 10.26 -24.73 -26.02
CA PHE A 867 9.45 -24.64 -24.80
C PHE A 867 8.99 -23.23 -24.44
N PHE A 868 9.92 -22.27 -24.35
CA PHE A 868 9.61 -20.88 -24.02
C PHE A 868 8.80 -20.15 -25.11
N GLN A 869 8.99 -20.51 -26.38
CA GLN A 869 8.20 -19.95 -27.48
C GLN A 869 6.78 -20.55 -27.52
N ASP A 870 6.62 -21.81 -27.12
CA ASP A 870 5.31 -22.43 -26.98
C ASP A 870 4.55 -21.95 -25.74
N LEU A 871 5.23 -21.68 -24.61
CA LEU A 871 4.65 -20.92 -23.48
C LEU A 871 4.16 -19.53 -23.90
N ASP A 872 4.93 -18.80 -24.71
CA ASP A 872 4.50 -17.52 -25.26
C ASP A 872 3.32 -17.66 -26.24
N ARG A 873 3.28 -18.71 -27.07
CA ARG A 873 2.14 -19.00 -27.95
C ARG A 873 0.88 -19.27 -27.12
N ILE A 874 0.94 -20.16 -26.11
CA ILE A 874 -0.18 -20.46 -25.20
C ILE A 874 -0.66 -19.16 -24.52
N ARG A 875 0.25 -18.35 -23.97
CA ARG A 875 -0.06 -17.04 -23.37
C ARG A 875 -0.77 -16.09 -24.35
N SER A 876 -0.41 -16.12 -25.63
CA SER A 876 -1.03 -15.28 -26.67
C SER A 876 -2.37 -15.80 -27.20
N GLN A 877 -2.62 -17.11 -27.12
CA GLN A 877 -3.85 -17.76 -27.58
C GLN A 877 -4.97 -17.72 -26.55
N ALA A 878 -4.64 -17.57 -25.26
CA ALA A 878 -5.56 -17.46 -24.13
C ALA A 878 -6.43 -16.17 -24.18
N ARG A 879 -7.46 -16.17 -25.04
CA ARG A 879 -8.45 -15.09 -25.15
C ARG A 879 -9.52 -15.18 -24.05
N PRO A 880 -10.17 -14.07 -23.63
CA PRO A 880 -11.04 -14.03 -22.44
C PRO A 880 -12.42 -14.72 -22.57
N SER A 881 -12.63 -15.60 -23.56
CA SER A 881 -13.95 -16.14 -23.90
C SER A 881 -13.94 -17.65 -24.12
N SER A 882 -14.61 -18.37 -23.22
CA SER A 882 -15.09 -19.76 -23.32
C SER A 882 -14.10 -20.93 -23.42
N GLN A 883 -12.78 -20.74 -23.25
CA GLN A 883 -11.87 -21.86 -22.94
C GLN A 883 -11.48 -21.85 -21.46
N LYS A 884 -11.35 -23.05 -20.86
CA LYS A 884 -10.65 -23.20 -19.58
C LYS A 884 -9.19 -22.78 -19.79
N PHE A 885 -8.67 -21.93 -18.93
CA PHE A 885 -7.24 -21.61 -18.92
C PHE A 885 -6.43 -22.84 -18.52
N ASP A 886 -5.26 -23.01 -19.13
CA ASP A 886 -4.29 -24.01 -18.70
C ASP A 886 -3.56 -23.50 -17.45
N GLU A 887 -3.96 -24.03 -16.29
CA GLU A 887 -3.36 -23.70 -15.01
C GLU A 887 -1.87 -24.10 -14.93
N ASN A 888 -1.46 -25.17 -15.61
CA ASN A 888 -0.06 -25.58 -15.65
C ASN A 888 0.77 -24.59 -16.47
N ALA A 889 0.30 -24.17 -17.65
CA ALA A 889 0.96 -23.13 -18.44
C ALA A 889 1.08 -21.79 -17.68
N MET A 890 0.06 -21.43 -16.89
CA MET A 890 0.12 -20.25 -16.02
C MET A 890 1.13 -20.44 -14.86
N ARG A 891 1.17 -21.60 -14.20
CA ARG A 891 2.16 -21.91 -13.16
C ARG A 891 3.59 -21.94 -13.72
N GLN A 892 3.81 -22.50 -14.91
CA GLN A 892 5.08 -22.44 -15.65
C GLN A 892 5.51 -20.98 -15.93
N LEU A 893 4.60 -20.13 -16.40
CA LEU A 893 4.90 -18.70 -16.61
C LEU A 893 5.26 -17.98 -15.29
N ARG A 894 4.57 -18.26 -14.18
CA ARG A 894 4.90 -17.71 -12.86
C ARG A 894 6.29 -18.16 -12.41
N LEU A 895 6.62 -19.44 -12.59
CA LEU A 895 7.93 -20.02 -12.25
C LEU A 895 9.07 -19.37 -13.06
N PHE A 896 9.08 -19.55 -14.38
CA PHE A 896 10.23 -19.20 -15.21
C PHE A 896 10.34 -17.72 -15.56
N ARG A 897 9.21 -16.99 -15.62
CA ARG A 897 9.23 -15.57 -16.03
C ARG A 897 9.17 -14.62 -14.84
N ASP A 898 8.55 -15.03 -13.75
CA ASP A 898 8.21 -14.15 -12.62
C ASP A 898 8.89 -14.58 -11.31
N GLY A 899 9.68 -15.66 -11.31
CA GLY A 899 10.56 -16.05 -10.21
C GLY A 899 11.58 -14.96 -9.86
N ALA A 900 11.62 -14.58 -8.58
CA ALA A 900 12.38 -13.45 -8.06
C ALA A 900 13.34 -13.84 -6.91
N PHE A 901 12.99 -14.81 -6.07
CA PHE A 901 13.88 -15.36 -5.04
C PHE A 901 13.93 -16.88 -5.15
N PHE A 902 15.12 -17.45 -5.12
CA PHE A 902 15.38 -18.89 -5.24
C PHE A 902 16.09 -19.38 -3.99
N PHE A 903 15.46 -20.31 -3.27
CA PHE A 903 15.91 -20.78 -1.97
C PHE A 903 16.54 -22.18 -2.10
N TYR A 904 17.79 -22.28 -1.67
CA TYR A 904 18.61 -23.48 -1.77
C TYR A 904 19.07 -23.97 -0.40
N GLU A 905 19.05 -25.29 -0.15
CA GLU A 905 19.42 -25.92 1.13
C GLU A 905 20.60 -26.90 0.99
N ASN A 906 21.47 -26.96 1.99
CA ASN A 906 22.54 -27.95 2.06
C ASN A 906 21.99 -29.28 2.61
N SER A 907 21.65 -30.23 1.71
CA SER A 907 21.06 -31.52 2.08
C SER A 907 22.00 -32.45 2.88
N SER A 908 23.29 -32.15 2.92
CA SER A 908 24.29 -32.96 3.65
C SER A 908 24.33 -32.63 5.15
N VAL A 909 23.53 -31.66 5.60
CA VAL A 909 23.44 -31.21 6.99
C VAL A 909 22.11 -31.68 7.58
N ASN A 910 22.15 -32.35 8.74
CA ASN A 910 20.93 -32.55 9.52
C ASN A 910 20.62 -31.27 10.33
N TYR A 911 19.36 -30.86 10.33
CA TYR A 911 18.85 -29.65 11.01
C TYR A 911 17.97 -29.95 12.22
N GLN A 912 17.73 -31.23 12.52
CA GLN A 912 17.30 -31.70 13.83
C GLN A 912 18.43 -31.57 14.87
#